data_AF-A0A7Y3BZ16-F1
#
_entry.id   AF-A0A7Y3BZ16-F1
#
_cell.length_a   1.000
_cell.length_b   1.000
_cell.length_c   1.000
_cell.angle_alpha   90.00
_cell.angle_beta   90.00
_cell.angle_gamma   90.00
#
_symmetry.space_group_name_H-M   'P 1'
#
loop_
_entity.id
_entity.type
_entity.pdbx_description
1 polymer ?
#
loop_
_entity_poly.entity_id
_entity_poly.type
_entity_poly.pdbx_seq_one_letter_code
_entity_poly.pdbx_strand_id
1 'polypeptide(L)'
;MAGSTIMSVVVEEMLHLALACNMLYALGEDPQLYLHSPSPFPTPLAYHNPKGPPGPDGDDKVLIPLAKLSYEQLWHFLQIEYPASENAPPEDRDWDTIGQFYSYIRCLIKSPQITDSDFQVRGPDAREFQIQPYNYSPNSIDTAYPKSAFDPWGLPTDTPAKTKQDHGGPIPASKAAVFSNAPDGHQESMPLLTVGSRLEALQAIDTICDQGEGFAHERFDDDSEAEESHYYKFLTLQAQLEEYSHHTEHLPRLPEPPDQITPAITERDLGEIVANFPDNPTAIEYLSTYEDDPGGRVNYRPLADFCSGVYQYMLILTESIFKVRNTGADAASGQKLFFNRAMHRTMLWVLDGLATTMRGYELGDGHVLAPTFENIDLGPRSDAYANLMALAGALEEQPYADNIRYYVDLLKDVPDVSDLWGGGEAEVAPVEMGEEPTDGASTDEPRTGEPTPQPYPYGNVPRWPAEIGTQPPGHPLHSCLGLNSCKGADRYGLEGHEDPHRPGEFTINDCAGQGYCSTTSDHNCHVLNDCRNQGGCGLYGTGDEMNAPARNECRGMGSCATPINAERFSTNGPNQGKSVWVRARQVFEEAWPETWQSVEGAPEHLGPAPAPFTDTGPPYLWISDGNQARDNMVACGSSGLSGAGGCS
;
A
#
# COMPACT_ATOMS: atom_id res chain seq x y z
N MET A 1 13.39 4.76 -10.52
CA MET A 1 14.28 5.53 -9.62
C MET A 1 14.68 4.62 -8.46
N ALA A 2 15.79 4.86 -7.75
CA ALA A 2 16.21 3.94 -6.69
C ALA A 2 15.11 3.65 -5.64
N GLY A 3 14.47 4.69 -5.08
CA GLY A 3 13.40 4.52 -4.10
C GLY A 3 12.12 3.86 -4.62
N SER A 4 11.83 3.91 -5.92
CA SER A 4 10.69 3.20 -6.50
C SER A 4 10.99 1.71 -6.67
N THR A 5 12.16 1.39 -7.20
CA THR A 5 12.63 0.02 -7.45
C THR A 5 12.85 -0.74 -6.13
N ILE A 6 13.38 -0.09 -5.10
CA ILE A 6 13.50 -0.70 -3.76
C ILE A 6 12.11 -0.95 -3.14
N MET A 7 11.13 -0.08 -3.39
CA MET A 7 9.77 -0.25 -2.87
C MET A 7 9.01 -1.40 -3.54
N SER A 8 9.22 -1.68 -4.84
CA SER A 8 8.61 -2.86 -5.48
C SER A 8 9.16 -4.14 -4.87
N VAL A 9 10.49 -4.27 -4.79
CA VAL A 9 11.15 -5.43 -4.15
C VAL A 9 10.65 -5.64 -2.72
N VAL A 10 10.57 -4.60 -1.90
CA VAL A 10 10.05 -4.70 -0.52
C VAL A 10 8.60 -5.21 -0.46
N VAL A 11 7.78 -4.94 -1.47
CA VAL A 11 6.39 -5.41 -1.55
C VAL A 11 6.30 -6.84 -2.05
N GLU A 12 7.15 -7.22 -2.99
CA GLU A 12 7.34 -8.59 -3.46
C GLU A 12 7.82 -9.47 -2.28
N GLU A 13 8.78 -9.00 -1.47
CA GLU A 13 9.22 -9.67 -0.23
C GLU A 13 8.10 -9.83 0.83
N MET A 14 7.15 -8.89 0.90
CA MET A 14 5.98 -9.03 1.77
C MET A 14 4.99 -10.09 1.25
N LEU A 15 4.89 -10.24 -0.07
CA LEU A 15 4.19 -11.36 -0.70
C LEU A 15 4.91 -12.69 -0.40
N HIS A 16 6.23 -12.74 -0.48
CA HIS A 16 7.02 -13.95 -0.18
C HIS A 16 6.86 -14.39 1.27
N LEU A 17 6.91 -13.45 2.22
CA LEU A 17 6.59 -13.70 3.61
C LEU A 17 5.17 -14.26 3.80
N ALA A 18 4.18 -13.69 3.11
CA ALA A 18 2.79 -14.15 3.20
C ALA A 18 2.60 -15.57 2.64
N LEU A 19 3.26 -15.89 1.51
CA LEU A 19 3.28 -17.22 0.90
C LEU A 19 3.95 -18.26 1.82
N ALA A 20 5.11 -17.94 2.39
CA ALA A 20 5.81 -18.78 3.36
C ALA A 20 4.97 -19.03 4.61
N CYS A 21 4.30 -17.99 5.15
CA CYS A 21 3.40 -18.11 6.28
C CYS A 21 2.16 -18.97 5.96
N ASN A 22 1.56 -18.82 4.78
CA ASN A 22 0.45 -19.66 4.32
C ASN A 22 0.84 -21.14 4.21
N MET A 23 2.05 -21.42 3.67
CA MET A 23 2.59 -22.78 3.59
C MET A 23 2.82 -23.39 4.99
N LEU A 24 3.45 -22.65 5.91
CA LEU A 24 3.70 -23.11 7.29
C LEU A 24 2.38 -23.36 8.04
N TYR A 25 1.41 -22.45 7.88
CA TYR A 25 0.06 -22.60 8.44
C TYR A 25 -0.64 -23.86 7.94
N ALA A 26 -0.61 -24.11 6.62
CA ALA A 26 -1.21 -25.30 6.01
C ALA A 26 -0.60 -26.61 6.53
N LEU A 27 0.71 -26.62 6.83
CA LEU A 27 1.44 -27.75 7.42
C LEU A 27 1.14 -28.00 8.92
N GLY A 28 0.35 -27.12 9.56
CA GLY A 28 -0.13 -27.30 10.93
C GLY A 28 0.57 -26.46 12.00
N GLU A 29 1.55 -25.64 11.64
CA GLU A 29 2.30 -24.78 12.56
C GLU A 29 1.85 -23.32 12.45
N ASP A 30 1.72 -22.58 13.56
CA ASP A 30 1.37 -21.16 13.51
C ASP A 30 2.63 -20.34 13.15
N PRO A 31 2.57 -19.36 12.22
CA PRO A 31 3.71 -18.47 11.93
C PRO A 31 4.22 -17.74 13.18
N GLN A 32 5.55 -17.59 13.28
CA GLN A 32 6.25 -16.95 14.40
C GLN A 32 7.27 -15.94 13.87
N LEU A 33 6.97 -14.65 14.08
CA LEU A 33 7.70 -13.49 13.56
C LEU A 33 8.12 -12.54 14.69
N TYR A 34 7.28 -12.36 15.71
CA TYR A 34 7.57 -11.51 16.86
C TYR A 34 8.79 -12.04 17.64
N LEU A 35 9.78 -11.16 17.87
CA LEU A 35 11.14 -11.47 18.38
C LEU A 35 12.01 -12.36 17.48
N HIS A 36 11.59 -12.61 16.23
CA HIS A 36 12.28 -13.45 15.26
C HIS A 36 12.78 -12.68 14.03
N SER A 37 12.73 -11.34 14.03
CA SER A 37 13.40 -10.55 12.98
C SER A 37 14.94 -10.69 13.07
N PRO A 38 15.68 -10.53 11.97
CA PRO A 38 17.14 -10.55 11.99
C PRO A 38 17.73 -9.52 12.96
N SER A 39 18.57 -9.97 13.90
CA SER A 39 19.11 -9.13 14.97
C SER A 39 20.26 -9.83 15.72
N PRO A 40 21.28 -9.11 16.25
CA PRO A 40 21.54 -7.67 16.07
C PRO A 40 22.24 -7.39 14.73
N PHE A 41 21.99 -6.21 14.15
CA PHE A 41 22.68 -5.81 12.91
C PHE A 41 24.15 -5.43 13.17
N PRO A 42 25.09 -5.74 12.25
CA PRO A 42 24.89 -6.53 11.04
C PRO A 42 24.79 -8.03 11.36
N THR A 43 23.86 -8.74 10.71
CA THR A 43 23.43 -10.09 11.10
C THR A 43 23.57 -11.08 9.93
N PRO A 44 23.97 -12.34 10.15
CA PRO A 44 23.88 -13.38 9.12
C PRO A 44 22.42 -13.80 8.91
N LEU A 45 22.11 -14.33 7.73
CA LEU A 45 20.85 -15.03 7.50
C LEU A 45 20.89 -16.41 8.19
N ALA A 46 19.75 -16.86 8.73
CA ALA A 46 19.68 -18.10 9.49
C ALA A 46 19.93 -19.33 8.59
N TYR A 47 20.91 -20.15 8.97
CA TYR A 47 21.35 -21.35 8.24
C TYR A 47 21.93 -21.11 6.84
N HIS A 48 22.10 -19.85 6.42
CA HIS A 48 22.90 -19.48 5.26
C HIS A 48 24.37 -19.80 5.53
N ASN A 49 25.10 -20.24 4.50
CA ASN A 49 26.56 -20.21 4.50
C ASN A 49 26.98 -18.82 4.01
N PRO A 50 27.44 -17.92 4.89
CA PRO A 50 27.75 -16.55 4.50
C PRO A 50 29.12 -16.54 3.82
N LYS A 51 29.15 -16.99 2.56
CA LYS A 51 30.32 -17.01 1.66
C LYS A 51 29.94 -16.41 0.33
N GLY A 52 29.73 -15.10 0.34
CA GLY A 52 29.50 -14.35 -0.89
C GLY A 52 30.78 -14.21 -1.71
N PRO A 53 30.68 -13.67 -2.95
CA PRO A 53 31.82 -12.99 -3.55
C PRO A 53 32.41 -11.99 -2.53
N PRO A 54 33.75 -11.93 -2.37
CA PRO A 54 34.37 -11.06 -1.39
C PRO A 54 33.93 -9.61 -1.60
N GLY A 55 33.48 -8.94 -0.55
CA GLY A 55 33.11 -7.52 -0.63
C GLY A 55 34.33 -6.61 -0.84
N PRO A 56 34.15 -5.27 -0.86
CA PRO A 56 35.22 -4.30 -1.08
C PRO A 56 36.47 -4.48 -0.18
N ASP A 57 36.28 -4.93 1.06
CA ASP A 57 37.34 -5.20 2.04
C ASP A 57 37.93 -6.63 1.98
N GLY A 58 37.38 -7.50 1.14
CA GLY A 58 37.86 -8.87 0.91
C GLY A 58 37.43 -9.93 1.93
N ASP A 59 36.48 -9.63 2.83
CA ASP A 59 35.81 -10.64 3.67
C ASP A 59 34.79 -11.43 2.83
N ASP A 60 34.71 -12.75 3.05
CA ASP A 60 33.71 -13.62 2.42
C ASP A 60 32.40 -13.69 3.22
N LYS A 61 32.42 -13.24 4.49
CA LYS A 61 31.25 -13.23 5.38
C LYS A 61 30.19 -12.21 4.99
N VAL A 62 29.11 -12.72 4.43
CA VAL A 62 27.83 -12.00 4.29
C VAL A 62 27.20 -11.79 5.68
N LEU A 63 27.41 -10.60 6.24
CA LEU A 63 26.61 -10.06 7.34
C LEU A 63 25.78 -8.91 6.75
N ILE A 64 24.46 -8.97 6.90
CA ILE A 64 23.55 -7.97 6.36
C ILE A 64 23.45 -6.80 7.33
N PRO A 65 23.88 -5.58 6.96
CA PRO A 65 23.78 -4.40 7.80
C PRO A 65 22.41 -3.71 7.67
N LEU A 66 22.10 -2.88 8.66
CA LEU A 66 21.06 -1.86 8.57
C LEU A 66 21.73 -0.51 8.30
N ALA A 67 21.86 -0.12 7.03
CA ALA A 67 22.53 1.12 6.62
C ALA A 67 21.71 1.92 5.58
N LYS A 68 22.20 3.12 5.27
CA LYS A 68 21.64 3.98 4.21
C LYS A 68 21.93 3.40 2.82
N LEU A 69 21.23 3.90 1.79
CA LEU A 69 21.51 3.55 0.40
C LEU A 69 22.95 3.99 0.02
N SER A 70 23.78 3.02 -0.36
CA SER A 70 25.13 3.19 -0.92
C SER A 70 25.42 2.07 -1.93
N TYR A 71 26.59 2.11 -2.57
CA TYR A 71 27.06 1.02 -3.43
C TYR A 71 27.17 -0.31 -2.67
N GLU A 72 27.75 -0.25 -1.47
CA GLU A 72 27.96 -1.39 -0.55
C GLU A 72 26.64 -1.94 -0.01
N GLN A 73 25.67 -1.07 0.31
CA GLN A 73 24.35 -1.54 0.76
C GLN A 73 23.60 -2.28 -0.36
N LEU A 74 23.71 -1.81 -1.61
CA LEU A 74 23.18 -2.54 -2.77
C LEU A 74 23.93 -3.86 -3.00
N TRP A 75 25.23 -3.91 -2.71
CA TRP A 75 26.01 -5.15 -2.79
C TRP A 75 25.50 -6.20 -1.80
N HIS A 76 25.16 -5.79 -0.57
CA HIS A 76 24.55 -6.70 0.40
C HIS A 76 23.18 -7.23 -0.05
N PHE A 77 22.38 -6.45 -0.79
CA PHE A 77 21.15 -6.98 -1.41
C PHE A 77 21.44 -7.97 -2.53
N LEU A 78 22.44 -7.72 -3.39
CA LEU A 78 22.90 -8.67 -4.40
C LEU A 78 23.46 -9.98 -3.81
N GLN A 79 23.97 -9.95 -2.58
CA GLN A 79 24.41 -11.15 -1.84
C GLN A 79 23.23 -11.97 -1.28
N ILE A 80 22.05 -11.37 -1.11
CA ILE A 80 20.82 -12.07 -0.69
C ILE A 80 20.15 -12.69 -1.92
N GLU A 81 19.89 -11.89 -2.94
CA GLU A 81 19.20 -12.30 -4.18
C GLU A 81 20.09 -13.03 -5.19
N TYR A 82 21.29 -13.45 -4.78
CA TYR A 82 22.27 -14.02 -5.70
C TYR A 82 21.72 -15.31 -6.34
N PRO A 83 21.65 -15.41 -7.68
CA PRO A 83 20.99 -16.52 -8.32
C PRO A 83 21.73 -17.84 -8.08
N ALA A 84 20.99 -18.88 -7.72
CA ALA A 84 21.50 -20.24 -7.68
C ALA A 84 22.11 -20.62 -9.04
N SER A 85 23.15 -21.47 -9.07
CA SER A 85 23.65 -22.00 -10.34
C SER A 85 22.79 -23.17 -10.83
N GLU A 86 22.71 -23.39 -12.15
CA GLU A 86 21.97 -24.53 -12.77
C GLU A 86 22.22 -25.91 -12.13
N ASN A 87 23.39 -26.10 -11.52
CA ASN A 87 23.84 -27.36 -10.93
C ASN A 87 24.01 -27.28 -9.40
N ALA A 88 23.48 -26.23 -8.76
CA ALA A 88 23.53 -26.06 -7.32
C ALA A 88 22.73 -27.17 -6.60
N PRO A 89 23.29 -27.83 -5.58
CA PRO A 89 22.57 -28.85 -4.83
C PRO A 89 21.48 -28.22 -3.94
N PRO A 90 20.32 -28.87 -3.78
CA PRO A 90 19.34 -28.50 -2.76
C PRO A 90 19.89 -28.73 -1.34
N GLU A 91 19.89 -27.70 -0.49
CA GLU A 91 20.50 -27.73 0.85
C GLU A 91 19.55 -27.15 1.93
N ASP A 92 19.46 -27.80 3.09
CA ASP A 92 18.63 -27.35 4.22
C ASP A 92 19.35 -26.40 5.18
N ARG A 93 20.67 -26.45 5.15
CA ARG A 93 21.62 -25.71 5.98
C ARG A 93 22.89 -25.51 5.20
N ASP A 94 23.61 -24.45 5.55
CA ASP A 94 24.84 -24.03 4.90
C ASP A 94 24.62 -23.79 3.38
N TRP A 95 23.40 -23.40 2.99
CA TRP A 95 23.03 -23.03 1.62
C TRP A 95 23.69 -21.70 1.23
N ASP A 96 24.09 -21.54 -0.04
CA ASP A 96 24.73 -20.30 -0.52
C ASP A 96 23.70 -19.29 -1.08
N THR A 97 22.57 -19.78 -1.62
CA THR A 97 21.54 -19.00 -2.35
C THR A 97 20.11 -19.38 -1.95
N ILE A 98 19.17 -18.44 -2.03
CA ILE A 98 17.74 -18.65 -1.71
C ILE A 98 17.14 -19.77 -2.57
N GLY A 99 17.52 -19.85 -3.85
CA GLY A 99 17.13 -20.92 -4.76
C GLY A 99 17.49 -22.33 -4.29
N GLN A 100 18.63 -22.52 -3.60
CA GLN A 100 19.01 -23.82 -3.03
C GLN A 100 18.13 -24.23 -1.84
N PHE A 101 17.85 -23.29 -0.95
CA PHE A 101 17.01 -23.51 0.23
C PHE A 101 15.59 -23.89 -0.21
N TYR A 102 14.99 -23.13 -1.12
CA TYR A 102 13.68 -23.46 -1.66
C TYR A 102 13.68 -24.69 -2.56
N SER A 103 14.76 -24.99 -3.28
CA SER A 103 14.92 -26.27 -3.98
C SER A 103 14.91 -27.47 -3.02
N TYR A 104 15.47 -27.33 -1.82
CA TYR A 104 15.40 -28.39 -0.80
C TYR A 104 13.95 -28.62 -0.35
N ILE A 105 13.20 -27.54 -0.09
CA ILE A 105 11.78 -27.60 0.25
C ILE A 105 10.97 -28.22 -0.91
N ARG A 106 11.20 -27.82 -2.16
CA ARG A 106 10.60 -28.44 -3.36
C ARG A 106 10.87 -29.95 -3.41
N CYS A 107 12.10 -30.39 -3.09
CA CYS A 107 12.46 -31.80 -3.03
C CYS A 107 11.71 -32.56 -1.92
N LEU A 108 11.53 -31.97 -0.74
CA LEU A 108 10.70 -32.55 0.32
C LEU A 108 9.22 -32.68 -0.11
N ILE A 109 8.64 -31.61 -0.67
CA ILE A 109 7.22 -31.60 -1.11
C ILE A 109 6.97 -32.61 -2.24
N LYS A 110 7.93 -32.77 -3.17
CA LYS A 110 7.87 -33.77 -4.25
C LYS A 110 8.17 -35.21 -3.79
N SER A 111 8.59 -35.41 -2.54
CA SER A 111 8.88 -36.75 -2.01
C SER A 111 7.60 -37.59 -1.82
N PRO A 112 7.68 -38.94 -1.88
CA PRO A 112 6.54 -39.81 -1.56
C PRO A 112 6.04 -39.72 -0.11
N GLN A 113 6.79 -39.08 0.78
CA GLN A 113 6.46 -38.91 2.20
C GLN A 113 5.51 -37.74 2.43
N ILE A 114 5.55 -36.71 1.57
CA ILE A 114 4.65 -35.56 1.65
C ILE A 114 3.50 -35.75 0.66
N THR A 115 2.29 -35.48 1.15
CA THR A 115 1.01 -35.70 0.48
C THR A 115 0.12 -34.47 0.63
N ASP A 116 -0.98 -34.41 -0.12
CA ASP A 116 -1.89 -33.26 -0.02
C ASP A 116 -2.61 -33.22 1.35
N SER A 117 -2.72 -34.36 2.06
CA SER A 117 -3.24 -34.41 3.43
C SER A 117 -2.36 -33.71 4.46
N ASP A 118 -1.05 -33.58 4.23
CA ASP A 118 -0.13 -32.89 5.14
C ASP A 118 -0.36 -31.37 5.11
N PHE A 119 -0.94 -30.84 4.03
CA PHE A 119 -1.38 -29.44 3.89
C PHE A 119 -2.85 -29.23 4.32
N GLN A 120 -3.49 -30.24 4.89
CA GLN A 120 -4.92 -30.25 5.27
C GLN A 120 -5.14 -30.66 6.73
N VAL A 121 -4.06 -30.71 7.54
CA VAL A 121 -4.08 -31.20 8.93
C VAL A 121 -4.98 -30.37 9.86
N ARG A 122 -5.21 -29.10 9.53
CA ARG A 122 -6.12 -28.19 10.25
C ARG A 122 -7.60 -28.31 9.83
N GLY A 123 -7.93 -29.19 8.88
CA GLY A 123 -9.29 -29.38 8.38
C GLY A 123 -9.70 -28.44 7.23
N PRO A 124 -10.94 -28.58 6.71
CA PRO A 124 -11.37 -27.92 5.48
C PRO A 124 -11.45 -26.39 5.59
N ASP A 125 -11.91 -25.87 6.74
CA ASP A 125 -12.09 -24.43 7.00
C ASP A 125 -10.75 -23.68 7.16
N ALA A 126 -9.62 -24.39 7.30
CA ALA A 126 -8.32 -23.78 7.59
C ALA A 126 -7.84 -22.79 6.51
N ARG A 127 -8.29 -22.93 5.26
CA ARG A 127 -8.00 -21.97 4.20
C ARG A 127 -8.57 -20.58 4.47
N GLU A 128 -9.63 -20.45 5.26
CA GLU A 128 -10.28 -19.16 5.57
C GLU A 128 -9.50 -18.31 6.58
N PHE A 129 -8.46 -18.89 7.20
CA PHE A 129 -7.56 -18.23 8.15
C PHE A 129 -6.20 -17.88 7.54
N GLN A 130 -5.85 -18.44 6.39
CA GLN A 130 -4.65 -18.05 5.65
C GLN A 130 -4.77 -16.62 5.10
N ILE A 131 -3.66 -15.95 4.81
CA ILE A 131 -3.70 -14.61 4.20
C ILE A 131 -4.29 -14.76 2.79
N GLN A 132 -5.45 -14.15 2.58
CA GLN A 132 -6.21 -14.32 1.35
C GLN A 132 -5.64 -13.53 0.16
N PRO A 133 -5.79 -14.00 -1.09
CA PRO A 133 -5.30 -13.35 -2.30
C PRO A 133 -5.67 -11.85 -2.43
N TYR A 134 -6.86 -11.46 -1.97
CA TYR A 134 -7.35 -10.08 -2.04
C TYR A 134 -6.64 -9.09 -1.09
N ASN A 135 -5.82 -9.58 -0.14
CA ASN A 135 -5.00 -8.74 0.73
C ASN A 135 -3.74 -8.23 0.01
N TYR A 136 -3.39 -8.82 -1.13
CA TYR A 136 -2.35 -8.34 -2.04
C TYR A 136 -2.99 -7.71 -3.28
N SER A 137 -2.27 -6.79 -3.92
CA SER A 137 -2.72 -6.10 -5.14
C SER A 137 -1.52 -5.85 -6.04
N PRO A 138 -1.25 -6.71 -7.05
CA PRO A 138 -0.07 -6.54 -7.90
C PRO A 138 -0.04 -5.18 -8.61
N ASN A 139 -1.17 -4.78 -9.21
CA ASN A 139 -1.29 -3.64 -10.13
C ASN A 139 -1.15 -2.25 -9.48
N SER A 140 -0.11 -1.96 -8.68
CA SER A 140 0.09 -0.65 -8.06
C SER A 140 1.54 -0.28 -7.71
N ILE A 141 2.55 -1.15 -7.79
CA ILE A 141 3.88 -0.83 -7.19
C ILE A 141 5.06 -1.03 -8.15
N ASP A 142 4.92 -1.93 -9.11
CA ASP A 142 5.92 -2.35 -10.11
C ASP A 142 6.43 -1.19 -10.99
N THR A 143 5.63 -0.12 -11.14
CA THR A 143 5.99 1.08 -11.92
C THR A 143 5.78 2.40 -11.15
N ALA A 144 6.65 2.70 -10.19
CA ALA A 144 6.72 4.04 -9.58
C ALA A 144 7.72 4.98 -10.32
N TYR A 145 7.24 6.15 -10.72
CA TYR A 145 7.97 7.16 -11.50
C TYR A 145 7.88 8.55 -10.86
N PRO A 146 8.81 9.49 -11.12
CA PRO A 146 8.70 10.85 -10.61
C PRO A 146 7.50 11.60 -11.22
N LYS A 147 6.88 12.50 -10.44
CA LYS A 147 5.73 13.34 -10.83
C LYS A 147 5.99 14.23 -12.07
N SER A 148 7.24 14.43 -12.43
CA SER A 148 7.70 15.14 -13.62
C SER A 148 8.86 14.37 -14.25
N ALA A 149 9.14 14.61 -15.53
CA ALA A 149 10.36 14.10 -16.16
C ALA A 149 11.59 14.46 -15.31
N PHE A 150 12.43 13.47 -15.02
CA PHE A 150 13.73 13.68 -14.39
C PHE A 150 14.59 14.51 -15.34
N ASP A 151 15.00 15.71 -14.93
CA ASP A 151 16.04 16.46 -15.64
C ASP A 151 17.39 15.84 -15.25
N PRO A 152 18.10 15.17 -16.17
CA PRO A 152 19.36 14.49 -15.83
C PRO A 152 20.49 15.48 -15.46
N TRP A 153 20.24 16.78 -15.60
CA TRP A 153 21.19 17.87 -15.34
C TRP A 153 20.64 18.92 -14.37
N GLY A 154 19.45 18.66 -13.79
CA GLY A 154 18.77 19.55 -12.86
C GLY A 154 18.52 18.84 -11.53
N LEU A 155 19.24 19.27 -10.49
CA LEU A 155 18.81 19.06 -9.10
C LEU A 155 17.33 19.47 -8.98
N PRO A 156 16.46 18.74 -8.26
CA PRO A 156 15.03 19.07 -8.15
C PRO A 156 14.81 20.54 -7.75
N THR A 157 14.51 21.40 -8.73
CA THR A 157 14.56 22.86 -8.53
C THR A 157 13.45 23.38 -7.64
N ASP A 158 12.36 22.61 -7.54
CA ASP A 158 11.27 22.85 -6.62
C ASP A 158 11.19 21.67 -5.63
N THR A 159 11.66 21.91 -4.40
CA THR A 159 11.12 21.17 -3.26
C THR A 159 9.60 21.38 -3.27
N PRO A 160 8.74 20.34 -3.18
CA PRO A 160 7.29 20.52 -3.19
C PRO A 160 6.88 21.63 -2.23
N ALA A 161 6.15 22.62 -2.74
CA ALA A 161 5.97 23.90 -2.06
C ALA A 161 5.35 23.68 -0.67
N LYS A 162 6.10 24.01 0.39
CA LYS A 162 5.71 23.81 1.79
C LYS A 162 4.31 24.39 2.03
N THR A 163 3.35 23.51 2.25
CA THR A 163 1.98 23.88 2.57
C THR A 163 1.90 24.32 4.02
N LYS A 164 0.86 25.08 4.40
CA LYS A 164 0.67 25.54 5.79
C LYS A 164 0.33 24.41 6.78
N GLN A 165 0.20 23.17 6.31
CA GLN A 165 -0.05 21.97 7.11
C GLN A 165 1.22 21.11 7.28
N ASP A 166 2.32 21.42 6.58
CA ASP A 166 3.59 20.76 6.85
C ASP A 166 4.15 21.30 8.17
N HIS A 167 4.39 20.41 9.14
CA HIS A 167 4.95 20.73 10.47
C HIS A 167 6.44 21.15 10.43
N GLY A 168 6.89 21.77 9.33
CA GLY A 168 8.26 22.20 9.07
C GLY A 168 9.24 21.09 8.68
N GLY A 169 8.86 19.82 8.84
CA GLY A 169 9.72 18.64 8.67
C GLY A 169 9.78 18.03 7.26
N PRO A 170 10.55 16.94 7.09
CA PRO A 170 10.70 16.21 5.83
C PRO A 170 9.41 15.55 5.33
N ILE A 171 9.34 15.27 4.03
CA ILE A 171 8.19 14.59 3.39
C ILE A 171 8.28 13.06 3.65
N PRO A 172 7.21 12.39 4.14
CA PRO A 172 7.17 10.94 4.29
C PRO A 172 7.33 10.16 2.98
N ALA A 173 7.85 8.94 3.04
CA ALA A 173 8.08 8.13 1.84
C ALA A 173 6.76 7.82 1.13
N SER A 174 5.70 7.54 1.89
CA SER A 174 4.32 7.35 1.40
C SER A 174 3.74 8.55 0.65
N LYS A 175 4.24 9.77 0.89
CA LYS A 175 3.84 10.99 0.14
C LYS A 175 4.72 11.28 -1.07
N ALA A 176 5.92 10.72 -1.13
CA ALA A 176 6.86 10.92 -2.23
C ALA A 176 6.74 9.84 -3.33
N ALA A 177 6.24 8.65 -2.97
CA ALA A 177 5.92 7.60 -3.94
C ALA A 177 4.75 8.02 -4.85
N VAL A 178 5.00 8.05 -6.16
CA VAL A 178 3.96 8.17 -7.18
C VAL A 178 3.90 6.85 -7.93
N PHE A 179 2.87 6.09 -7.63
CA PHE A 179 2.52 4.83 -8.28
C PHE A 179 1.87 5.14 -9.62
N SER A 180 2.44 4.65 -10.71
CA SER A 180 1.73 4.55 -11.98
C SER A 180 1.23 3.13 -12.16
N ASN A 181 0.17 3.00 -12.96
CA ASN A 181 -0.30 1.70 -13.41
C ASN A 181 0.04 1.59 -14.90
N ALA A 182 1.15 0.92 -15.21
CA ALA A 182 1.33 0.34 -16.53
C ALA A 182 0.50 -0.96 -16.65
N PRO A 183 0.10 -1.37 -17.86
CA PRO A 183 -0.77 -2.54 -18.08
C PRO A 183 -0.01 -3.89 -18.06
N ASP A 184 1.23 -3.90 -17.56
CA ASP A 184 2.18 -5.01 -17.50
C ASP A 184 2.12 -5.82 -16.19
N GLY A 185 1.76 -5.20 -15.05
CA GLY A 185 1.55 -5.91 -13.78
C GLY A 185 0.55 -7.07 -13.91
N HIS A 186 0.96 -8.26 -13.46
CA HIS A 186 0.40 -9.58 -13.79
C HIS A 186 -1.15 -9.65 -13.92
N GLN A 187 -1.69 -9.46 -15.12
CA GLN A 187 -3.15 -9.45 -15.34
C GLN A 187 -3.83 -10.82 -15.26
N GLU A 188 -3.08 -11.93 -15.27
CA GLU A 188 -3.65 -13.29 -15.42
C GLU A 188 -3.36 -14.24 -14.23
N SER A 189 -2.57 -13.85 -13.23
CA SER A 189 -2.34 -14.64 -12.01
C SER A 189 -2.56 -13.80 -10.74
N MET A 190 -3.09 -14.41 -9.68
CA MET A 190 -3.06 -13.85 -8.34
C MET A 190 -1.79 -14.41 -7.67
N PRO A 191 -0.69 -13.64 -7.54
CA PRO A 191 0.58 -14.18 -7.05
C PRO A 191 0.51 -14.59 -5.57
N LEU A 192 -0.33 -13.93 -4.77
CA LEU A 192 -0.69 -14.41 -3.43
C LEU A 192 -1.76 -15.50 -3.52
N LEU A 193 -1.45 -16.69 -3.00
CA LEU A 193 -2.38 -17.84 -2.96
C LEU A 193 -2.50 -18.47 -1.56
N THR A 194 -3.62 -19.15 -1.30
CA THR A 194 -3.77 -20.04 -0.14
C THR A 194 -3.25 -21.43 -0.46
N VAL A 195 -2.50 -22.05 0.44
CA VAL A 195 -1.95 -23.40 0.29
C VAL A 195 -2.87 -24.43 0.95
N GLY A 196 -3.25 -25.48 0.22
CA GLY A 196 -3.91 -26.66 0.80
C GLY A 196 -3.67 -27.95 0.01
N SER A 197 -2.57 -27.99 -0.73
CA SER A 197 -2.11 -29.12 -1.54
C SER A 197 -0.63 -28.92 -1.88
N ARG A 198 0.04 -29.99 -2.33
CA ARG A 198 1.43 -29.89 -2.78
C ARG A 198 1.61 -29.04 -4.04
N LEU A 199 0.59 -28.97 -4.90
CA LEU A 199 0.66 -28.15 -6.11
C LEU A 199 0.72 -26.67 -5.74
N GLU A 200 -0.19 -26.21 -4.88
CA GLU A 200 -0.22 -24.82 -4.41
C GLU A 200 1.05 -24.47 -3.61
N ALA A 201 1.56 -25.40 -2.79
CA ALA A 201 2.82 -25.20 -2.07
C ALA A 201 4.03 -25.05 -3.02
N LEU A 202 4.06 -25.82 -4.12
CA LEU A 202 5.10 -25.65 -5.14
C LEU A 202 4.93 -24.33 -5.90
N GLN A 203 3.71 -23.96 -6.29
CA GLN A 203 3.43 -22.67 -6.95
C GLN A 203 3.84 -21.48 -6.09
N ALA A 204 3.58 -21.52 -4.79
CA ALA A 204 4.03 -20.49 -3.85
C ALA A 204 5.57 -20.37 -3.81
N ILE A 205 6.29 -21.48 -3.86
CA ILE A 205 7.76 -21.47 -3.90
C ILE A 205 8.29 -21.02 -5.27
N ASP A 206 7.60 -21.37 -6.34
CA ASP A 206 7.95 -20.93 -7.69
C ASP A 206 7.86 -19.40 -7.79
N THR A 207 6.76 -18.77 -7.34
CA THR A 207 6.66 -17.30 -7.24
C THR A 207 7.79 -16.66 -6.40
N ILE A 208 8.17 -17.25 -5.26
CA ILE A 208 9.24 -16.70 -4.40
C ILE A 208 10.60 -16.71 -5.11
N CYS A 209 10.97 -17.83 -5.73
CA CYS A 209 12.26 -17.92 -6.42
C CYS A 209 12.29 -17.07 -7.69
N ASP A 210 11.22 -17.12 -8.48
CA ASP A 210 11.20 -16.51 -9.81
C ASP A 210 11.29 -14.98 -9.70
N GLN A 211 10.63 -14.36 -8.71
CA GLN A 211 10.74 -12.91 -8.44
C GLN A 211 12.11 -12.49 -7.86
N GLY A 212 12.67 -13.27 -6.92
CA GLY A 212 13.96 -12.94 -6.28
C GLY A 212 15.16 -13.10 -7.21
N GLU A 213 15.48 -14.35 -7.58
CA GLU A 213 16.67 -14.69 -8.36
C GLU A 213 16.48 -14.60 -9.89
N GLY A 214 15.23 -14.63 -10.36
CA GLY A 214 14.88 -14.58 -11.79
C GLY A 214 14.60 -15.94 -12.40
N PHE A 215 13.68 -15.97 -13.37
CA PHE A 215 13.30 -17.19 -14.06
C PHE A 215 14.46 -17.73 -14.90
N ALA A 216 14.80 -19.00 -14.70
CA ALA A 216 15.81 -19.73 -15.49
C ALA A 216 17.20 -19.05 -15.62
N HIS A 217 17.61 -18.22 -14.66
CA HIS A 217 18.84 -17.39 -14.66
C HIS A 217 18.83 -16.26 -15.71
N GLU A 218 17.66 -15.90 -16.23
CA GLU A 218 17.50 -14.74 -17.10
C GLU A 218 17.31 -13.44 -16.29
N ARG A 219 17.15 -12.31 -16.98
CA ARG A 219 16.95 -10.99 -16.34
C ARG A 219 15.58 -10.86 -15.67
N PHE A 220 14.62 -11.59 -16.18
CA PHE A 220 13.21 -11.42 -15.89
C PHE A 220 12.71 -12.44 -14.87
N ASP A 221 11.66 -12.10 -14.15
CA ASP A 221 10.98 -12.99 -13.21
C ASP A 221 9.96 -13.93 -13.89
N ASP A 222 9.66 -13.74 -15.18
CA ASP A 222 8.76 -14.61 -15.92
C ASP A 222 9.13 -14.85 -17.41
N ASP A 223 8.51 -15.88 -17.99
CA ASP A 223 8.57 -16.25 -19.42
C ASP A 223 8.04 -15.15 -20.37
N SER A 224 7.41 -14.08 -19.85
CA SER A 224 6.82 -13.00 -20.66
C SER A 224 7.76 -11.82 -20.87
N GLU A 225 8.91 -11.81 -20.19
CA GLU A 225 9.90 -10.72 -20.17
C GLU A 225 9.31 -9.37 -19.71
N ALA A 226 8.26 -9.40 -18.87
CA ALA A 226 7.54 -8.20 -18.44
C ALA A 226 8.22 -7.46 -17.28
N GLU A 227 8.76 -8.19 -16.31
CA GLU A 227 9.33 -7.62 -15.08
C GLU A 227 10.72 -8.19 -14.74
N GLU A 228 11.58 -7.36 -14.14
CA GLU A 228 12.96 -7.72 -13.76
C GLU A 228 12.99 -8.42 -12.40
N SER A 229 13.86 -9.42 -12.24
CA SER A 229 14.09 -10.04 -10.93
C SER A 229 14.72 -9.08 -9.93
N HIS A 230 14.58 -9.33 -8.62
CA HIS A 230 15.17 -8.48 -7.56
C HIS A 230 16.67 -8.33 -7.75
N TYR A 231 17.36 -9.43 -8.06
CA TYR A 231 18.77 -9.43 -8.39
C TYR A 231 19.11 -8.42 -9.51
N TYR A 232 18.37 -8.45 -10.62
CA TYR A 232 18.64 -7.55 -11.75
C TYR A 232 18.20 -6.10 -11.47
N LYS A 233 17.10 -5.90 -10.73
CA LYS A 233 16.64 -4.61 -10.21
C LYS A 233 17.78 -3.95 -9.39
N PHE A 234 18.38 -4.66 -8.43
CA PHE A 234 19.50 -4.14 -7.63
C PHE A 234 20.78 -3.94 -8.44
N LEU A 235 21.11 -4.83 -9.37
CA LEU A 235 22.30 -4.72 -10.21
C LEU A 235 22.22 -3.50 -11.15
N THR A 236 21.02 -3.21 -11.66
CA THR A 236 20.71 -2.01 -12.45
C THR A 236 20.77 -0.72 -11.63
N LEU A 237 20.49 -0.78 -10.32
CA LEU A 237 20.74 0.35 -9.41
C LEU A 237 22.23 0.54 -9.14
N GLN A 238 23.01 -0.52 -8.90
CA GLN A 238 24.47 -0.40 -8.77
C GLN A 238 25.11 0.19 -10.02
N ALA A 239 24.67 -0.24 -11.22
CA ALA A 239 25.18 0.27 -12.49
C ALA A 239 24.93 1.77 -12.74
N GLN A 240 24.15 2.45 -11.89
CA GLN A 240 23.99 3.92 -11.92
C GLN A 240 25.03 4.66 -11.07
N LEU A 241 25.76 3.97 -10.19
CA LEU A 241 26.74 4.56 -9.26
C LEU A 241 28.16 4.55 -9.87
N GLU A 242 28.96 5.59 -9.65
CA GLU A 242 30.32 5.74 -10.24
C GLU A 242 31.25 4.56 -9.90
N GLU A 243 31.09 4.01 -8.70
CA GLU A 243 31.85 2.91 -8.11
C GLU A 243 31.73 1.61 -8.92
N TYR A 244 30.63 1.39 -9.65
CA TYR A 244 30.39 0.13 -10.38
C TYR A 244 31.45 -0.14 -11.45
N SER A 245 31.92 0.87 -12.18
CA SER A 245 33.03 0.73 -13.15
C SER A 245 34.39 0.40 -12.50
N HIS A 246 34.46 0.41 -11.17
CA HIS A 246 35.63 0.15 -10.36
C HIS A 246 35.43 -1.05 -9.40
N HIS A 247 34.33 -1.80 -9.56
CA HIS A 247 34.07 -3.01 -8.79
C HIS A 247 35.23 -4.01 -8.93
N THR A 248 35.57 -4.67 -7.82
CA THR A 248 36.62 -5.71 -7.74
C THR A 248 36.04 -7.12 -7.60
N GLU A 249 34.74 -7.18 -7.37
CA GLU A 249 33.97 -8.36 -7.02
C GLU A 249 33.62 -9.22 -8.24
N HIS A 250 33.31 -10.50 -8.02
CA HIS A 250 32.95 -11.41 -9.11
C HIS A 250 31.44 -11.48 -9.32
N LEU A 251 30.93 -10.71 -10.27
CA LEU A 251 29.55 -10.83 -10.75
C LEU A 251 29.36 -12.16 -11.52
N PRO A 252 28.19 -12.81 -11.39
CA PRO A 252 27.83 -13.97 -12.20
C PRO A 252 27.70 -13.58 -13.67
N ARG A 253 27.81 -14.57 -14.55
CA ARG A 253 27.65 -14.37 -16.00
C ARG A 253 26.19 -14.25 -16.45
N LEU A 254 25.27 -14.80 -15.67
CA LEU A 254 23.84 -14.86 -15.94
C LEU A 254 23.08 -14.43 -14.67
N PRO A 255 22.10 -13.50 -14.78
CA PRO A 255 21.84 -12.66 -15.96
C PRO A 255 23.08 -11.80 -16.34
N GLU A 256 23.20 -11.41 -17.61
CA GLU A 256 24.38 -10.66 -18.09
C GLU A 256 24.45 -9.28 -17.41
N PRO A 257 25.53 -8.95 -16.67
CA PRO A 257 25.62 -7.68 -15.98
C PRO A 257 25.55 -6.49 -16.94
N PRO A 258 24.75 -5.45 -16.64
CA PRO A 258 24.64 -4.27 -17.47
C PRO A 258 25.97 -3.49 -17.53
N ASP A 259 26.22 -2.80 -18.64
CA ASP A 259 27.26 -1.76 -18.71
C ASP A 259 26.95 -0.62 -17.72
N GLN A 260 27.99 0.10 -17.29
CA GLN A 260 27.84 1.33 -16.48
C GLN A 260 26.87 2.31 -17.17
N ILE A 261 25.79 2.65 -16.48
CA ILE A 261 24.82 3.65 -16.92
C ILE A 261 25.46 5.04 -16.75
N THR A 262 25.33 5.89 -17.78
CA THR A 262 25.93 7.23 -17.81
C THR A 262 24.88 8.33 -18.09
N PRO A 263 24.98 9.51 -17.44
CA PRO A 263 25.96 9.88 -16.41
C PRO A 263 25.79 9.06 -15.12
N ALA A 264 26.92 8.68 -14.52
CA ALA A 264 26.92 7.98 -13.24
C ALA A 264 26.69 8.98 -12.09
N ILE A 265 26.04 8.50 -11.03
CA ILE A 265 25.77 9.22 -9.79
C ILE A 265 26.99 9.03 -8.88
N THR A 266 27.55 10.13 -8.37
CA THR A 266 28.66 10.07 -7.41
C THR A 266 28.15 9.91 -5.97
N GLU A 267 28.99 9.43 -5.04
CA GLU A 267 28.71 9.43 -3.59
C GLU A 267 28.19 10.80 -3.11
N ARG A 268 28.72 11.90 -3.68
CA ARG A 268 28.27 13.25 -3.36
C ARG A 268 26.83 13.50 -3.82
N ASP A 269 26.49 13.16 -5.05
CA ASP A 269 25.15 13.37 -5.60
C ASP A 269 24.12 12.55 -4.80
N LEU A 270 24.50 11.33 -4.40
CA LEU A 270 23.71 10.47 -3.53
C LEU A 270 23.52 11.09 -2.14
N GLY A 271 24.58 11.68 -1.57
CA GLY A 271 24.53 12.41 -0.29
C GLY A 271 23.71 13.71 -0.31
N GLU A 272 23.35 14.25 -1.48
CA GLU A 272 22.41 15.38 -1.60
C GLU A 272 20.94 14.92 -1.51
N ILE A 273 20.64 13.60 -1.60
CA ILE A 273 19.27 13.04 -1.57
C ILE A 273 19.03 11.95 -0.50
N VAL A 274 20.07 11.22 -0.08
CA VAL A 274 19.99 10.18 0.97
C VAL A 274 20.27 10.80 2.33
N ALA A 275 19.41 10.50 3.31
CA ALA A 275 19.65 10.92 4.69
C ALA A 275 20.89 10.21 5.26
N ASN A 276 21.79 10.98 5.87
CA ASN A 276 23.00 10.44 6.49
C ASN A 276 22.65 9.77 7.84
N PHE A 277 22.03 8.60 7.78
CA PHE A 277 21.83 7.75 8.94
C PHE A 277 23.16 7.13 9.40
N PRO A 278 23.33 6.84 10.70
CA PRO A 278 24.39 5.96 11.18
C PRO A 278 24.12 4.51 10.73
N ASP A 279 25.17 3.72 10.55
CA ASP A 279 25.06 2.31 10.18
C ASP A 279 24.88 1.43 11.42
N ASN A 280 23.98 0.46 11.37
CA ASN A 280 23.62 -0.49 12.43
C ASN A 280 23.28 0.16 13.80
N PRO A 281 22.43 1.21 13.85
CA PRO A 281 22.17 1.95 15.07
C PRO A 281 21.44 1.13 16.13
N THR A 282 21.79 1.37 17.39
CA THR A 282 21.10 0.77 18.54
C THR A 282 20.51 1.82 19.49
N ALA A 283 19.41 1.48 20.15
CA ALA A 283 18.77 2.37 21.13
C ALA A 283 19.67 2.62 22.35
N ILE A 284 20.61 1.70 22.65
CA ILE A 284 21.59 1.88 23.72
C ILE A 284 22.67 2.92 23.35
N GLU A 285 23.08 3.02 22.07
CA GLU A 285 24.02 4.06 21.62
C GLU A 285 23.40 5.46 21.66
N TYR A 286 22.09 5.58 21.39
CA TYR A 286 21.38 6.85 21.57
C TYR A 286 21.29 7.27 23.04
N LEU A 287 21.25 6.32 23.98
CA LEU A 287 21.37 6.62 25.40
C LEU A 287 22.80 7.01 25.80
N SER A 288 23.83 6.24 25.42
CA SER A 288 25.21 6.55 25.81
C SER A 288 25.67 7.89 25.23
N THR A 289 25.29 8.19 23.99
CA THR A 289 25.55 9.47 23.33
C THR A 289 24.91 10.63 24.10
N TYR A 290 23.70 10.45 24.65
CA TYR A 290 23.08 11.43 25.54
C TYR A 290 23.78 11.54 26.91
N GLU A 291 24.17 10.42 27.52
CA GLU A 291 24.84 10.39 28.83
C GLU A 291 26.21 11.09 28.84
N ASP A 292 26.90 11.14 27.70
CA ASP A 292 28.16 11.88 27.51
C ASP A 292 27.99 13.41 27.61
N ASP A 293 26.86 13.96 27.16
CA ASP A 293 26.52 15.39 27.31
C ASP A 293 25.00 15.63 27.49
N PRO A 294 24.46 15.40 28.70
CA PRO A 294 23.04 15.60 28.98
C PRO A 294 22.59 17.07 28.94
N GLY A 295 23.54 18.01 28.81
CA GLY A 295 23.27 19.46 28.74
C GLY A 295 23.18 19.98 27.30
N GLY A 296 23.85 19.32 26.35
CA GLY A 296 23.88 19.67 24.94
C GLY A 296 23.15 18.70 24.01
N ARG A 297 22.80 17.49 24.47
CA ARG A 297 22.17 16.43 23.66
C ARG A 297 20.77 16.05 24.16
N VAL A 298 20.01 15.41 23.28
CA VAL A 298 18.64 14.93 23.54
C VAL A 298 18.65 13.41 23.65
N ASN A 299 17.91 12.86 24.63
CA ASN A 299 17.76 11.42 24.76
C ASN A 299 16.75 10.87 23.75
N TYR A 300 17.24 10.27 22.67
CA TYR A 300 16.40 9.65 21.65
C TYR A 300 16.11 8.16 21.88
N ARG A 301 16.67 7.55 22.93
CA ARG A 301 16.39 6.14 23.26
C ARG A 301 14.88 5.85 23.41
N PRO A 302 14.07 6.63 24.15
CA PRO A 302 12.63 6.37 24.26
C PRO A 302 11.92 6.33 22.90
N LEU A 303 12.32 7.19 21.96
CA LEU A 303 11.77 7.20 20.60
C LEU A 303 12.20 5.98 19.77
N ALA A 304 13.45 5.52 19.91
CA ALA A 304 13.93 4.30 19.28
C ALA A 304 13.28 3.03 19.87
N ASP A 305 13.17 2.95 21.20
CA ASP A 305 12.48 1.87 21.92
C ASP A 305 10.99 1.82 21.49
N PHE A 306 10.31 2.96 21.36
CA PHE A 306 8.94 3.03 20.85
C PHE A 306 8.81 2.62 19.37
N CYS A 307 9.70 3.10 18.50
CA CYS A 307 9.68 2.74 17.07
C CYS A 307 9.90 1.23 16.88
N SER A 308 10.84 0.64 17.62
CA SER A 308 11.07 -0.81 17.68
C SER A 308 9.85 -1.54 18.26
N GLY A 309 9.17 -0.96 19.26
CA GLY A 309 7.92 -1.48 19.79
C GLY A 309 6.79 -1.54 18.76
N VAL A 310 6.57 -0.48 17.98
CA VAL A 310 5.58 -0.47 16.89
C VAL A 310 5.93 -1.51 15.82
N TYR A 311 7.22 -1.66 15.50
CA TYR A 311 7.71 -2.69 14.58
C TYR A 311 7.43 -4.11 15.09
N GLN A 312 7.76 -4.41 16.35
CA GLN A 312 7.47 -5.72 16.95
C GLN A 312 5.97 -6.01 17.06
N TYR A 313 5.16 -4.99 17.36
CA TYR A 313 3.70 -5.15 17.39
C TYR A 313 3.10 -5.38 15.99
N MET A 314 3.66 -4.77 14.95
CA MET A 314 3.32 -5.10 13.56
C MET A 314 3.58 -6.59 13.26
N LEU A 315 4.67 -7.18 13.75
CA LEU A 315 4.91 -8.63 13.61
C LEU A 315 3.86 -9.47 14.35
N ILE A 316 3.44 -9.06 15.56
CA ILE A 316 2.34 -9.70 16.30
C ILE A 316 1.02 -9.60 15.50
N LEU A 317 0.74 -8.48 14.84
CA LEU A 317 -0.43 -8.31 13.98
C LEU A 317 -0.38 -9.24 12.75
N THR A 318 0.79 -9.39 12.12
CA THR A 318 1.03 -10.35 11.02
C THR A 318 0.78 -11.80 11.44
N GLU A 319 1.09 -12.18 12.68
CA GLU A 319 0.73 -13.51 13.21
C GLU A 319 -0.77 -13.62 13.54
N SER A 320 -1.33 -12.55 14.10
CA SER A 320 -2.73 -12.50 14.56
C SER A 320 -3.75 -12.64 13.44
N ILE A 321 -3.39 -12.26 12.20
CA ILE A 321 -4.26 -12.43 11.03
C ILE A 321 -4.67 -13.90 10.80
N PHE A 322 -3.82 -14.85 11.18
CA PHE A 322 -4.09 -16.30 11.10
C PHE A 322 -5.07 -16.81 12.17
N LYS A 323 -5.52 -15.92 13.06
CA LYS A 323 -6.58 -16.18 14.06
C LYS A 323 -7.90 -15.48 13.72
N VAL A 324 -7.89 -14.58 12.72
CA VAL A 324 -9.09 -13.87 12.25
C VAL A 324 -9.71 -14.62 11.08
N ARG A 325 -10.86 -15.25 11.31
CA ARG A 325 -11.64 -15.93 10.26
C ARG A 325 -12.23 -14.91 9.27
N ASN A 326 -12.32 -15.27 8.00
CA ASN A 326 -13.24 -14.62 7.06
C ASN A 326 -14.69 -15.08 7.33
N THR A 327 -15.50 -14.26 7.99
CA THR A 327 -16.86 -14.64 8.42
C THR A 327 -17.93 -14.42 7.34
N GLY A 328 -18.02 -15.34 6.39
CA GLY A 328 -19.10 -15.42 5.41
C GLY A 328 -18.67 -15.24 3.96
N ALA A 329 -19.63 -15.14 3.04
CA ALA A 329 -19.39 -14.85 1.62
C ALA A 329 -19.07 -13.35 1.36
N ASP A 330 -19.01 -12.57 2.42
CA ASP A 330 -19.13 -11.11 2.42
C ASP A 330 -17.79 -10.52 2.87
N ALA A 331 -16.95 -10.14 1.89
CA ALA A 331 -15.57 -9.68 2.11
C ALA A 331 -15.43 -8.30 2.82
N ALA A 332 -16.48 -7.84 3.51
CA ALA A 332 -16.56 -6.59 4.26
C ALA A 332 -16.27 -6.76 5.77
N SER A 333 -16.10 -7.98 6.27
CA SER A 333 -15.81 -8.28 7.68
C SER A 333 -14.66 -9.29 7.83
N GLY A 334 -14.16 -9.47 9.06
CA GLY A 334 -13.08 -10.41 9.36
C GLY A 334 -11.72 -9.99 8.80
N GLN A 335 -11.02 -10.94 8.19
CA GLN A 335 -9.57 -10.83 7.91
C GLN A 335 -9.19 -9.63 7.04
N LYS A 336 -10.00 -9.27 6.03
CA LYS A 336 -9.71 -8.16 5.11
C LYS A 336 -9.68 -6.80 5.82
N LEU A 337 -10.64 -6.59 6.72
CA LEU A 337 -10.75 -5.37 7.52
C LEU A 337 -9.64 -5.31 8.57
N PHE A 338 -9.30 -6.46 9.17
CA PHE A 338 -8.15 -6.59 10.05
C PHE A 338 -6.84 -6.21 9.34
N PHE A 339 -6.53 -6.80 8.18
CA PHE A 339 -5.31 -6.49 7.41
C PHE A 339 -5.17 -4.98 7.12
N ASN A 340 -6.26 -4.32 6.74
CA ASN A 340 -6.27 -2.88 6.47
C ASN A 340 -6.11 -2.00 7.73
N ARG A 341 -6.75 -2.35 8.85
CA ARG A 341 -6.64 -1.57 10.10
C ARG A 341 -5.34 -1.85 10.87
N ALA A 342 -4.79 -3.04 10.74
CA ALA A 342 -3.50 -3.44 11.30
C ALA A 342 -2.36 -2.99 10.37
N MET A 343 -2.05 -3.78 9.34
CA MET A 343 -0.80 -3.70 8.56
C MET A 343 -0.60 -2.35 7.88
N HIS A 344 -1.59 -1.86 7.13
CA HIS A 344 -1.46 -0.57 6.43
C HIS A 344 -1.29 0.60 7.42
N ARG A 345 -2.01 0.60 8.55
CA ARG A 345 -1.95 1.68 9.54
C ARG A 345 -0.62 1.68 10.29
N THR A 346 -0.15 0.52 10.78
CA THR A 346 1.14 0.44 11.47
C THR A 346 2.31 0.75 10.55
N MET A 347 2.34 0.18 9.34
CA MET A 347 3.46 0.35 8.42
C MET A 347 3.48 1.74 7.76
N LEU A 348 2.42 2.09 7.04
CA LEU A 348 2.43 3.25 6.13
C LEU A 348 2.17 4.57 6.86
N TRP A 349 1.50 4.57 8.02
CA TRP A 349 1.11 5.81 8.70
C TRP A 349 1.82 6.01 10.03
N VAL A 350 2.05 4.96 10.82
CA VAL A 350 2.82 5.06 12.08
C VAL A 350 4.32 4.93 11.82
N LEU A 351 4.83 3.83 11.25
CA LEU A 351 6.28 3.60 11.07
C LEU A 351 6.94 4.56 10.07
N ASP A 352 6.39 4.76 8.86
CA ASP A 352 6.91 5.77 7.90
C ASP A 352 6.92 7.19 8.51
N GLY A 353 5.88 7.50 9.28
CA GLY A 353 5.74 8.78 9.99
C GLY A 353 6.78 8.97 11.10
N LEU A 354 7.00 7.94 11.93
CA LEU A 354 8.02 7.94 12.98
C LEU A 354 9.42 8.02 12.36
N ALA A 355 9.76 7.18 11.38
CA ALA A 355 11.04 7.21 10.68
C ALA A 355 11.30 8.58 10.02
N THR A 356 10.28 9.17 9.41
CA THR A 356 10.34 10.53 8.83
C THR A 356 10.60 11.60 9.88
N THR A 357 10.01 11.45 11.07
CA THR A 357 10.21 12.37 12.19
C THR A 357 11.60 12.20 12.80
N MET A 358 12.08 10.96 12.94
CA MET A 358 13.42 10.62 13.43
C MET A 358 14.50 11.24 12.53
N ARG A 359 14.38 11.10 11.21
CA ARG A 359 15.24 11.77 10.20
C ARG A 359 15.33 13.30 10.36
N GLY A 360 14.38 13.94 11.05
CA GLY A 360 14.40 15.37 11.36
C GLY A 360 15.30 15.76 12.55
N TYR A 361 15.92 14.81 13.25
CA TYR A 361 16.75 15.04 14.43
C TYR A 361 18.23 14.76 14.16
N GLU A 362 19.07 15.77 14.34
CA GLU A 362 20.54 15.67 14.29
C GLU A 362 21.08 15.01 15.56
N LEU A 363 22.07 14.11 15.40
CA LEU A 363 22.80 13.46 16.51
C LEU A 363 24.05 14.25 16.96
N GLY A 364 24.49 15.23 16.15
CA GLY A 364 25.60 16.15 16.46
C GLY A 364 26.99 15.67 16.06
N ASP A 365 27.09 14.50 15.43
CA ASP A 365 28.29 13.94 14.79
C ASP A 365 28.25 14.04 13.25
N GLY A 366 27.16 14.57 12.69
CA GLY A 366 26.88 14.64 11.26
C GLY A 366 25.87 13.61 10.77
N HIS A 367 25.39 12.72 11.64
CA HIS A 367 24.29 11.81 11.36
C HIS A 367 22.94 12.34 11.86
N VAL A 368 21.87 11.87 11.23
CA VAL A 368 20.49 12.05 11.70
C VAL A 368 19.96 10.76 12.35
N LEU A 369 19.03 10.89 13.29
CA LEU A 369 18.45 9.78 14.04
C LEU A 369 17.71 8.79 13.11
N ALA A 370 17.94 7.50 13.32
CA ALA A 370 17.38 6.40 12.54
C ALA A 370 16.57 5.43 13.41
N PRO A 371 15.56 4.73 12.86
CA PRO A 371 14.97 3.55 13.49
C PRO A 371 16.02 2.44 13.70
N THR A 372 15.92 1.70 14.81
CA THR A 372 16.85 0.61 15.14
C THR A 372 16.28 -0.79 14.89
N PHE A 373 14.94 -0.90 14.78
CA PHE A 373 14.19 -2.13 14.50
C PHE A 373 14.55 -3.33 15.41
N GLU A 374 14.89 -3.05 16.66
CA GLU A 374 15.34 -4.05 17.63
C GLU A 374 14.20 -5.00 18.05
N ASN A 375 14.57 -6.24 18.43
CA ASN A 375 13.66 -7.23 19.02
C ASN A 375 13.34 -6.88 20.49
N ILE A 376 12.61 -5.77 20.69
CA ILE A 376 12.14 -5.34 22.01
C ILE A 376 11.00 -6.24 22.51
N ASP A 377 11.16 -6.80 23.70
CA ASP A 377 10.16 -7.70 24.30
C ASP A 377 9.00 -6.89 24.91
N LEU A 378 7.90 -6.83 24.16
CA LEU A 378 6.57 -6.38 24.59
C LEU A 378 5.86 -7.41 25.49
N GLY A 379 6.51 -8.52 25.86
CA GLY A 379 5.95 -9.59 26.68
C GLY A 379 5.07 -10.57 25.90
N PRO A 380 4.17 -11.30 26.58
CA PRO A 380 3.17 -12.14 25.94
C PRO A 380 2.30 -11.34 24.96
N ARG A 381 1.83 -11.98 23.89
CA ARG A 381 0.97 -11.35 22.87
C ARG A 381 -0.37 -10.84 23.43
N SER A 382 -0.83 -11.41 24.55
CA SER A 382 -1.98 -10.94 25.34
C SER A 382 -1.75 -9.63 26.10
N ASP A 383 -0.49 -9.21 26.24
CA ASP A 383 -0.07 -8.07 27.05
C ASP A 383 0.63 -7.00 26.18
N ALA A 384 0.99 -7.35 24.94
CA ALA A 384 1.86 -6.59 24.07
C ALA A 384 1.31 -5.21 23.67
N TYR A 385 -0.01 -5.07 23.50
CA TYR A 385 -0.63 -3.77 23.22
C TYR A 385 -0.48 -2.81 24.41
N ALA A 386 -0.76 -3.30 25.62
CA ALA A 386 -0.61 -2.51 26.85
C ALA A 386 0.86 -2.10 27.09
N ASN A 387 1.80 -3.00 26.83
CA ASN A 387 3.23 -2.71 26.95
C ASN A 387 3.73 -1.73 25.87
N LEU A 388 3.22 -1.81 24.64
CA LEU A 388 3.48 -0.82 23.60
C LEU A 388 2.92 0.57 23.98
N MET A 389 1.70 0.64 24.52
CA MET A 389 1.12 1.89 25.00
C MET A 389 1.88 2.46 26.20
N ALA A 390 2.56 1.63 27.01
CA ALA A 390 3.48 2.09 28.04
C ALA A 390 4.76 2.73 27.45
N LEU A 391 5.32 2.19 26.36
CA LEU A 391 6.40 2.84 25.61
C LEU A 391 5.95 4.19 25.04
N ALA A 392 4.73 4.27 24.50
CA ALA A 392 4.15 5.53 24.03
C ALA A 392 4.01 6.58 25.15
N GLY A 393 3.58 6.17 26.35
CA GLY A 393 3.48 7.04 27.51
C GLY A 393 4.83 7.62 27.97
N ALA A 394 5.93 6.87 27.84
CA ALA A 394 7.27 7.34 28.17
C ALA A 394 7.77 8.50 27.27
N LEU A 395 7.07 8.76 26.16
CA LEU A 395 7.35 9.85 25.23
C LEU A 395 6.74 11.19 25.67
N GLU A 396 5.71 11.20 26.52
CA GLU A 396 4.99 12.42 26.90
C GLU A 396 5.88 13.44 27.64
N GLU A 397 6.91 12.96 28.35
CA GLU A 397 7.86 13.80 29.08
C GLU A 397 9.07 14.25 28.23
N GLN A 398 9.18 13.79 26.97
CA GLN A 398 10.33 14.07 26.11
C GLN A 398 10.24 15.44 25.42
N PRO A 399 11.36 16.13 25.14
CA PRO A 399 11.36 17.46 24.51
C PRO A 399 10.79 17.47 23.08
N TYR A 400 10.62 16.30 22.47
CA TYR A 400 10.04 16.10 21.14
C TYR A 400 8.59 15.59 21.15
N ALA A 401 7.94 15.44 22.32
CA ALA A 401 6.60 14.86 22.46
C ALA A 401 5.54 15.44 21.50
N ASP A 402 5.54 16.76 21.32
CA ASP A 402 4.59 17.44 20.42
C ASP A 402 4.74 17.03 18.95
N ASN A 403 5.96 16.70 18.49
CA ASN A 403 6.24 16.31 17.10
C ASN A 403 5.73 14.90 16.76
N ILE A 404 5.64 14.03 17.77
CA ILE A 404 5.27 12.62 17.61
C ILE A 404 3.86 12.29 18.12
N ARG A 405 3.18 13.22 18.82
CA ARG A 405 1.85 13.01 19.40
C ARG A 405 0.84 12.48 18.39
N TYR A 406 0.86 12.97 17.15
CA TYR A 406 -0.02 12.48 16.07
C TYR A 406 0.11 10.97 15.83
N TYR A 407 1.33 10.43 15.84
CA TYR A 407 1.57 8.99 15.61
C TYR A 407 1.20 8.15 16.84
N VAL A 408 1.38 8.71 18.05
CA VAL A 408 0.91 8.10 19.31
C VAL A 408 -0.62 8.06 19.38
N ASP A 409 -1.30 9.11 18.91
CA ASP A 409 -2.76 9.13 18.80
C ASP A 409 -3.25 8.15 17.74
N LEU A 410 -2.60 8.09 16.57
CA LEU A 410 -2.96 7.16 15.49
C LEU A 410 -2.77 5.68 15.87
N LEU A 411 -1.85 5.39 16.78
CA LEU A 411 -1.62 4.04 17.31
C LEU A 411 -2.80 3.52 18.13
N LYS A 412 -3.63 4.40 18.72
CA LYS A 412 -4.82 4.00 19.49
C LYS A 412 -5.91 3.36 18.62
N ASP A 413 -5.87 3.61 17.32
CA ASP A 413 -6.77 3.03 16.31
C ASP A 413 -6.23 1.72 15.71
N VAL A 414 -5.02 1.30 16.08
CA VAL A 414 -4.46 0.00 15.68
C VAL A 414 -5.13 -1.10 16.52
N PRO A 415 -5.56 -2.23 15.94
CA PRO A 415 -6.32 -3.24 16.68
C PRO A 415 -5.56 -3.80 17.89
N ASP A 416 -6.18 -3.77 19.06
CA ASP A 416 -5.73 -4.55 20.21
C ASP A 416 -6.09 -6.03 19.98
N VAL A 417 -5.07 -6.88 19.81
CA VAL A 417 -5.23 -8.32 19.59
C VAL A 417 -5.14 -9.17 20.87
N SER A 418 -5.11 -8.55 22.06
CA SER A 418 -4.87 -9.26 23.32
C SER A 418 -5.80 -10.47 23.54
N ASP A 419 -7.09 -10.33 23.19
CA ASP A 419 -8.09 -11.41 23.31
C ASP A 419 -7.84 -12.59 22.35
N LEU A 420 -7.23 -12.37 21.17
CA LEU A 420 -6.87 -13.43 20.22
C LEU A 420 -5.77 -14.37 20.77
N TRP A 421 -5.08 -13.94 21.83
CA TRP A 421 -3.99 -14.68 22.47
C TRP A 421 -4.30 -15.07 23.93
N GLY A 422 -5.51 -14.78 24.41
CA GLY A 422 -5.97 -14.95 25.79
C GLY A 422 -6.22 -16.39 26.29
N GLY A 423 -5.49 -17.39 25.79
CA GLY A 423 -5.34 -18.72 26.41
C GLY A 423 -6.57 -19.64 26.54
N GLY A 424 -7.76 -19.23 26.08
CA GLY A 424 -8.93 -20.09 25.96
C GLY A 424 -9.10 -20.67 24.55
N GLU A 425 -9.88 -21.75 24.41
CA GLU A 425 -10.59 -22.03 23.16
C GLU A 425 -11.63 -20.92 22.96
N ALA A 426 -11.19 -19.77 22.46
CA ALA A 426 -12.10 -18.74 21.99
C ALA A 426 -12.81 -19.30 20.74
N GLU A 427 -14.07 -19.70 20.89
CA GLU A 427 -15.02 -19.53 19.78
C GLU A 427 -14.79 -18.12 19.23
N VAL A 428 -14.62 -17.99 17.92
CA VAL A 428 -14.21 -16.74 17.25
C VAL A 428 -15.19 -15.63 17.61
N ALA A 429 -14.87 -14.90 18.67
CA ALA A 429 -15.55 -13.68 19.02
C ALA A 429 -15.29 -12.73 17.86
N PRO A 430 -16.33 -12.11 17.27
CA PRO A 430 -16.11 -10.96 16.43
C PRO A 430 -15.29 -9.99 17.27
N VAL A 431 -14.15 -9.52 16.73
CA VAL A 431 -13.39 -8.44 17.37
C VAL A 431 -14.39 -7.32 17.64
N GLU A 432 -14.65 -7.01 18.92
CA GLU A 432 -15.57 -5.92 19.28
C GLU A 432 -14.89 -4.61 18.90
N MET A 433 -15.11 -4.23 17.65
CA MET A 433 -14.59 -3.01 17.06
C MET A 433 -15.25 -1.84 17.80
N GLY A 434 -14.44 -1.13 18.60
CA GLY A 434 -14.91 -0.05 19.46
C GLY A 434 -15.75 0.98 18.70
N GLU A 435 -16.75 1.53 19.40
CA GLU A 435 -17.68 2.50 18.83
C GLU A 435 -16.95 3.72 18.26
N GLU A 436 -17.31 4.10 17.04
CA GLU A 436 -16.76 5.26 16.33
C GLU A 436 -16.98 6.57 17.12
N PRO A 437 -16.04 7.53 17.08
CA PRO A 437 -16.27 8.86 17.65
C PRO A 437 -17.44 9.55 16.92
N THR A 438 -18.56 9.71 17.62
CA THR A 438 -19.83 10.20 17.04
C THR A 438 -19.86 11.72 16.82
N ASP A 439 -18.95 12.24 15.99
CA ASP A 439 -18.95 13.64 15.56
C ASP A 439 -19.88 13.88 14.35
N GLY A 440 -21.19 13.84 14.62
CA GLY A 440 -22.16 14.69 13.94
C GLY A 440 -22.79 14.22 12.62
N ALA A 441 -22.47 13.01 12.12
CA ALA A 441 -23.19 12.42 10.98
C ALA A 441 -24.51 11.75 11.41
N SER A 442 -25.50 11.72 10.50
CA SER A 442 -26.88 11.26 10.76
C SER A 442 -26.96 9.76 11.11
N THR A 443 -27.62 9.41 12.22
CA THR A 443 -27.69 8.06 12.79
C THR A 443 -28.66 7.09 12.07
N ASP A 444 -28.89 7.26 10.76
CA ASP A 444 -29.93 6.54 10.00
C ASP A 444 -29.40 5.84 8.73
N GLU A 445 -28.09 5.88 8.45
CA GLU A 445 -27.50 5.15 7.31
C GLU A 445 -27.06 3.73 7.71
N PRO A 446 -27.49 2.68 6.98
CA PRO A 446 -27.13 1.30 7.26
C PRO A 446 -25.64 1.04 6.97
N ARG A 447 -25.04 0.14 7.75
CA ARG A 447 -23.62 -0.24 7.65
C ARG A 447 -23.41 -1.31 6.57
N THR A 448 -22.18 -1.42 6.07
CA THR A 448 -21.80 -2.44 5.06
C THR A 448 -22.22 -3.84 5.52
N GLY A 449 -22.94 -4.58 4.66
CA GLY A 449 -23.44 -5.93 4.99
C GLY A 449 -24.82 -5.96 5.69
N GLU A 450 -25.35 -4.83 6.16
CA GLU A 450 -26.74 -4.77 6.64
C GLU A 450 -27.73 -4.82 5.46
N PRO A 451 -28.92 -5.44 5.60
CA PRO A 451 -29.91 -5.46 4.53
C PRO A 451 -30.34 -4.05 4.11
N THR A 452 -30.46 -3.80 2.80
CA THR A 452 -30.94 -2.51 2.27
C THR A 452 -32.30 -2.14 2.91
N PRO A 453 -32.46 -0.90 3.45
CA PRO A 453 -33.66 -0.51 4.19
C PRO A 453 -34.94 -0.73 3.40
N GLN A 454 -36.00 -1.14 4.10
CA GLN A 454 -37.32 -1.40 3.51
C GLN A 454 -38.36 -0.47 4.14
N PRO A 455 -39.03 0.39 3.35
CA PRO A 455 -38.92 0.54 1.89
C PRO A 455 -37.59 1.17 1.45
N TYR A 456 -37.15 0.85 0.23
CA TYR A 456 -35.93 1.41 -0.37
C TYR A 456 -35.97 2.95 -0.40
N PRO A 457 -35.00 3.65 0.22
CA PRO A 457 -35.08 5.10 0.45
C PRO A 457 -35.11 5.93 -0.84
N TYR A 458 -34.52 5.42 -1.93
CA TYR A 458 -34.43 6.10 -3.22
C TYR A 458 -35.47 5.63 -4.24
N GLY A 459 -36.59 5.00 -3.80
CA GLY A 459 -37.64 4.50 -4.68
C GLY A 459 -38.40 5.55 -5.52
N ASN A 460 -38.13 6.85 -5.31
CA ASN A 460 -38.72 7.96 -6.05
C ASN A 460 -37.75 8.59 -7.08
N VAL A 461 -36.53 8.06 -7.23
CA VAL A 461 -35.55 8.50 -8.23
C VAL A 461 -35.15 7.33 -9.15
N PRO A 462 -34.58 7.60 -10.33
CA PRO A 462 -34.15 6.55 -11.26
C PRO A 462 -33.12 5.60 -10.62
N ARG A 463 -33.18 4.32 -10.97
CA ARG A 463 -32.20 3.32 -10.52
C ARG A 463 -30.93 3.35 -11.37
N TRP A 464 -29.77 3.29 -10.73
CA TRP A 464 -28.48 3.25 -11.40
C TRP A 464 -28.44 2.20 -12.54
N PRO A 465 -28.08 2.57 -13.78
CA PRO A 465 -28.09 1.65 -14.91
C PRO A 465 -26.76 0.89 -15.00
N ALA A 466 -26.84 -0.43 -15.17
CA ALA A 466 -25.66 -1.28 -15.33
C ALA A 466 -24.84 -0.89 -16.58
N GLU A 467 -25.52 -0.74 -17.73
CA GLU A 467 -24.92 -0.37 -19.02
C GLU A 467 -24.95 1.15 -19.26
N ILE A 468 -23.98 1.65 -20.03
CA ILE A 468 -23.92 3.07 -20.43
C ILE A 468 -24.72 3.26 -21.74
N GLY A 469 -25.80 4.03 -21.67
CA GLY A 469 -26.62 4.38 -22.83
C GLY A 469 -25.90 5.26 -23.86
N THR A 470 -26.45 5.34 -25.08
CA THR A 470 -25.83 6.07 -26.20
C THR A 470 -25.58 7.54 -25.85
N GLN A 471 -24.32 7.98 -25.83
CA GLN A 471 -23.93 9.33 -25.43
C GLN A 471 -24.03 10.36 -26.57
N PRO A 472 -24.32 11.64 -26.26
CA PRO A 472 -24.17 12.77 -27.18
C PRO A 472 -22.76 12.84 -27.80
N PRO A 473 -22.60 12.84 -29.14
CA PRO A 473 -21.29 12.85 -29.77
C PRO A 473 -20.45 14.09 -29.44
N GLY A 474 -19.17 13.89 -29.09
CA GLY A 474 -18.21 14.97 -28.85
C GLY A 474 -18.29 15.66 -27.49
N HIS A 475 -19.22 15.25 -26.62
CA HIS A 475 -19.32 15.78 -25.26
C HIS A 475 -18.32 15.10 -24.31
N PRO A 476 -17.80 15.82 -23.29
CA PRO A 476 -16.88 15.23 -22.31
C PRO A 476 -17.63 14.27 -21.38
N LEU A 477 -17.00 13.13 -21.10
CA LEU A 477 -17.41 12.21 -20.03
C LEU A 477 -17.13 12.85 -18.66
N HIS A 478 -17.82 12.42 -17.61
CA HIS A 478 -17.72 13.02 -16.28
C HIS A 478 -17.78 11.99 -15.14
N SER A 479 -17.11 12.32 -14.03
CA SER A 479 -16.88 11.42 -12.90
C SER A 479 -18.09 11.16 -12.00
N CYS A 480 -19.15 11.98 -12.03
CA CYS A 480 -20.27 11.76 -11.11
C CYS A 480 -21.59 12.46 -11.51
N LEU A 481 -22.65 12.10 -10.78
CA LEU A 481 -23.93 12.82 -10.68
C LEU A 481 -23.71 14.33 -10.64
N GLY A 482 -24.45 15.05 -11.48
CA GLY A 482 -24.44 16.51 -11.55
C GLY A 482 -23.17 17.13 -12.14
N LEU A 483 -22.25 16.35 -12.73
CA LEU A 483 -21.04 16.85 -13.39
C LEU A 483 -21.11 16.79 -14.93
N ASN A 484 -22.29 16.53 -15.49
CA ASN A 484 -22.51 16.41 -16.93
C ASN A 484 -22.51 17.77 -17.65
N SER A 485 -21.92 17.81 -18.84
CA SER A 485 -21.78 19.06 -19.62
C SER A 485 -22.92 19.34 -20.61
N CYS A 486 -23.93 18.45 -20.76
CA CYS A 486 -25.06 18.69 -21.66
C CYS A 486 -26.31 17.83 -21.32
N LYS A 487 -27.41 18.10 -22.03
CA LYS A 487 -28.62 17.24 -22.10
C LYS A 487 -28.27 15.87 -22.68
N GLY A 488 -28.77 14.80 -22.07
CA GLY A 488 -28.54 13.41 -22.47
C GLY A 488 -27.13 12.88 -22.20
N ALA A 489 -26.25 13.67 -21.58
CA ALA A 489 -24.88 13.29 -21.26
C ALA A 489 -24.77 12.73 -19.83
N ASP A 490 -25.56 11.71 -19.51
CA ASP A 490 -25.43 10.91 -18.28
C ASP A 490 -25.51 9.40 -18.62
N ARG A 491 -25.33 8.48 -17.66
CA ARG A 491 -25.28 7.02 -17.96
C ARG A 491 -26.52 6.46 -18.66
N TYR A 492 -27.68 7.13 -18.63
CA TYR A 492 -28.87 6.72 -19.41
C TYR A 492 -28.82 7.18 -20.88
N GLY A 493 -28.00 8.18 -21.18
CA GLY A 493 -27.74 8.65 -22.54
C GLY A 493 -28.95 9.33 -23.21
N LEU A 494 -28.96 9.28 -24.54
CA LEU A 494 -29.99 9.86 -25.41
C LEU A 494 -31.37 9.16 -25.33
N GLU A 495 -31.45 8.00 -24.66
CA GLU A 495 -32.71 7.25 -24.46
C GLU A 495 -33.41 7.65 -23.16
N GLY A 496 -32.65 8.14 -22.17
CA GLY A 496 -33.16 8.58 -20.88
C GLY A 496 -33.55 7.43 -19.95
N HIS A 497 -34.04 7.78 -18.76
CA HIS A 497 -34.52 6.83 -17.77
C HIS A 497 -36.05 6.78 -17.76
N GLU A 498 -36.66 5.67 -17.37
CA GLU A 498 -38.09 5.61 -17.08
C GLU A 498 -38.42 6.51 -15.87
N ASP A 499 -39.56 7.19 -15.89
CA ASP A 499 -40.05 8.02 -14.78
C ASP A 499 -40.58 7.12 -13.64
N PRO A 500 -39.99 7.17 -12.42
CA PRO A 500 -40.42 6.33 -11.28
C PRO A 500 -41.89 6.51 -10.88
N HIS A 501 -42.52 7.63 -11.26
CA HIS A 501 -43.92 7.94 -11.00
C HIS A 501 -44.83 7.71 -12.21
N ARG A 502 -44.27 7.52 -13.42
CA ARG A 502 -45.01 7.35 -14.68
C ARG A 502 -44.39 6.25 -15.57
N PRO A 503 -44.60 4.95 -15.23
CA PRO A 503 -44.08 3.84 -16.03
C PRO A 503 -44.51 3.91 -17.50
N GLY A 504 -43.56 3.67 -18.40
CA GLY A 504 -43.67 3.83 -19.85
C GLY A 504 -43.34 5.23 -20.39
N GLU A 505 -43.08 6.23 -19.53
CA GLU A 505 -42.61 7.55 -19.93
C GLU A 505 -41.12 7.70 -19.64
N PHE A 506 -40.32 8.02 -20.67
CA PHE A 506 -38.86 8.18 -20.55
C PHE A 506 -38.47 9.65 -20.47
N THR A 507 -37.63 9.98 -19.50
CA THR A 507 -37.12 11.32 -19.24
C THR A 507 -35.62 11.37 -19.48
N ILE A 508 -35.20 12.34 -20.28
CA ILE A 508 -33.79 12.69 -20.51
C ILE A 508 -33.51 13.95 -19.69
N ASN A 509 -32.40 14.01 -18.95
CA ASN A 509 -32.01 15.20 -18.18
C ASN A 509 -32.06 16.47 -19.04
N ASP A 510 -32.63 17.56 -18.52
CA ASP A 510 -32.93 18.72 -19.36
C ASP A 510 -31.72 19.59 -19.71
N CYS A 511 -30.66 19.55 -18.90
CA CYS A 511 -29.46 20.36 -19.10
C CYS A 511 -28.19 19.80 -18.43
N ALA A 512 -27.10 20.52 -18.67
CA ALA A 512 -25.85 20.36 -17.93
C ALA A 512 -26.05 20.54 -16.41
N GLY A 513 -25.33 19.77 -15.62
CA GLY A 513 -25.40 19.76 -14.15
C GLY A 513 -26.58 18.98 -13.55
N GLN A 514 -27.43 18.35 -14.37
CA GLN A 514 -28.66 17.64 -13.96
C GLN A 514 -28.65 16.13 -14.26
N GLY A 515 -27.54 15.58 -14.76
CA GLY A 515 -27.38 14.15 -15.03
C GLY A 515 -27.29 13.35 -13.75
N TYR A 516 -27.94 12.19 -13.69
CA TYR A 516 -27.97 11.36 -12.49
C TYR A 516 -26.68 10.54 -12.33
N CYS A 517 -26.13 9.99 -13.41
CA CYS A 517 -25.11 8.93 -13.33
C CYS A 517 -23.82 9.30 -14.09
N SER A 518 -22.65 8.84 -13.61
CA SER A 518 -21.35 9.02 -14.29
C SER A 518 -21.32 8.40 -15.68
N THR A 519 -20.54 8.98 -16.59
CA THR A 519 -20.38 8.49 -17.98
C THR A 519 -18.98 8.02 -18.31
N THR A 520 -18.01 8.30 -17.42
CA THR A 520 -16.69 7.69 -17.51
C THR A 520 -16.71 6.24 -17.02
N SER A 521 -15.80 5.42 -17.56
CA SER A 521 -15.51 4.07 -17.10
C SER A 521 -15.28 4.05 -15.58
N ASP A 522 -15.84 3.04 -14.90
CA ASP A 522 -15.66 2.88 -13.45
C ASP A 522 -14.22 2.38 -13.19
N HIS A 523 -13.39 3.12 -12.45
CA HIS A 523 -11.96 2.79 -12.25
C HIS A 523 -11.48 2.96 -10.80
N ASN A 524 -10.77 1.97 -10.25
CA ASN A 524 -10.36 1.92 -8.84
C ASN A 524 -9.19 2.84 -8.48
N CYS A 525 -8.17 2.94 -9.34
CA CYS A 525 -6.87 3.53 -9.00
C CYS A 525 -6.60 4.87 -9.70
N HIS A 526 -5.55 5.56 -9.23
CA HIS A 526 -5.02 6.80 -9.83
C HIS A 526 -4.50 6.47 -11.23
N VAL A 527 -4.46 7.46 -12.12
CA VAL A 527 -4.08 7.33 -13.53
C VAL A 527 -4.81 6.25 -14.37
N LEU A 528 -5.86 5.59 -13.85
CA LEU A 528 -6.70 4.66 -14.63
C LEU A 528 -7.85 5.35 -15.40
N ASN A 529 -7.86 6.67 -15.47
CA ASN A 529 -8.85 7.43 -16.21
C ASN A 529 -8.56 7.42 -17.73
N ASP A 530 -9.59 7.24 -18.55
CA ASP A 530 -9.47 7.15 -20.02
C ASP A 530 -9.28 8.51 -20.73
N CYS A 531 -9.67 9.63 -20.10
CA CYS A 531 -9.59 10.96 -20.69
C CYS A 531 -9.58 12.09 -19.62
N ARG A 532 -9.50 13.35 -20.07
CA ARG A 532 -9.60 14.55 -19.22
C ARG A 532 -10.91 14.60 -18.41
N ASN A 533 -10.87 15.18 -17.22
CA ASN A 533 -12.02 15.39 -16.30
C ASN A 533 -12.78 14.12 -15.89
N GLN A 534 -12.05 13.07 -15.52
CA GLN A 534 -12.59 11.74 -15.19
C GLN A 534 -12.11 11.17 -13.83
N GLY A 535 -11.15 11.80 -13.14
CA GLY A 535 -10.70 11.29 -11.84
C GLY A 535 -11.72 11.46 -10.69
N GLY A 536 -11.51 10.74 -9.59
CA GLY A 536 -11.95 11.16 -8.25
C GLY A 536 -11.08 12.31 -7.75
N CYS A 537 -10.52 12.32 -6.52
CA CYS A 537 -10.72 11.39 -5.40
C CYS A 537 -10.40 12.11 -4.06
N GLY A 538 -10.47 11.39 -2.94
CA GLY A 538 -10.11 11.92 -1.61
C GLY A 538 -9.20 11.04 -0.77
N LEU A 539 -8.47 10.07 -1.31
CA LEU A 539 -7.63 9.17 -0.49
C LEU A 539 -6.16 9.11 -0.92
N TYR A 540 -5.91 8.92 -2.21
CA TYR A 540 -4.56 8.84 -2.78
C TYR A 540 -4.36 9.96 -3.79
N GLY A 541 -3.13 10.48 -3.86
CA GLY A 541 -2.77 11.68 -4.62
C GLY A 541 -2.30 12.83 -3.72
N THR A 542 -1.98 13.95 -4.33
CA THR A 542 -1.53 15.14 -3.58
C THR A 542 -2.69 15.95 -3.01
N GLY A 543 -2.43 16.81 -2.01
CA GLY A 543 -3.44 17.70 -1.44
C GLY A 543 -4.06 18.68 -2.46
N ASP A 544 -3.34 18.98 -3.55
CA ASP A 544 -3.83 19.78 -4.68
C ASP A 544 -4.77 18.97 -5.59
N GLU A 545 -4.45 17.70 -5.87
CA GLU A 545 -5.33 16.78 -6.61
C GLU A 545 -6.65 16.56 -5.84
N MET A 546 -6.57 16.34 -4.52
CA MET A 546 -7.75 16.25 -3.64
C MET A 546 -8.51 17.58 -3.46
N ASN A 547 -7.95 18.70 -3.92
CA ASN A 547 -8.60 20.00 -3.97
C ASN A 547 -9.28 20.29 -5.33
N ALA A 548 -9.00 19.47 -6.35
CA ALA A 548 -9.57 19.53 -7.70
C ALA A 548 -10.18 18.18 -8.18
N PRO A 549 -11.00 17.48 -7.37
CA PRO A 549 -11.58 16.22 -7.78
C PRO A 549 -12.50 16.38 -9.01
N ALA A 550 -12.63 15.34 -9.84
CA ALA A 550 -13.24 15.37 -11.17
C ALA A 550 -12.53 16.27 -12.22
N ARG A 551 -11.36 16.83 -11.91
CA ARG A 551 -10.52 17.58 -12.86
C ARG A 551 -9.19 16.86 -13.09
N ASN A 552 -8.80 16.76 -14.36
CA ASN A 552 -7.47 16.30 -14.78
C ASN A 552 -7.24 16.66 -16.25
N GLU A 553 -5.99 16.92 -16.64
CA GLU A 553 -5.67 17.49 -17.95
C GLU A 553 -5.79 16.48 -19.11
N CYS A 554 -5.45 15.21 -18.87
CA CYS A 554 -5.46 14.17 -19.89
C CYS A 554 -5.81 12.78 -19.35
N ARG A 555 -5.85 11.77 -20.24
CA ARG A 555 -5.78 10.33 -19.89
C ARG A 555 -4.57 10.07 -19.00
N GLY A 556 -4.69 9.20 -18.00
CA GLY A 556 -3.56 8.86 -17.13
C GLY A 556 -3.10 9.97 -16.18
N MET A 557 -4.03 10.84 -15.73
CA MET A 557 -3.74 11.99 -14.86
C MET A 557 -4.86 12.29 -13.84
N GLY A 558 -5.92 11.47 -13.79
CA GLY A 558 -7.05 11.60 -12.88
C GLY A 558 -6.90 10.69 -11.67
N SER A 559 -7.32 11.17 -10.50
CA SER A 559 -7.24 10.42 -9.25
C SER A 559 -8.26 9.27 -9.16
N CYS A 560 -8.09 8.39 -8.17
CA CYS A 560 -8.79 7.12 -7.97
C CYS A 560 -10.34 7.15 -7.93
N ALA A 561 -10.93 5.97 -8.12
CA ALA A 561 -12.28 5.59 -7.67
C ALA A 561 -13.44 6.44 -8.21
N THR A 562 -13.85 6.19 -9.44
CA THR A 562 -14.99 6.87 -10.08
C THR A 562 -16.16 5.90 -10.31
N PRO A 563 -17.40 6.15 -9.86
CA PRO A 563 -18.00 7.42 -9.43
C PRO A 563 -17.61 7.95 -8.04
N ILE A 564 -17.81 9.26 -7.83
CA ILE A 564 -17.58 9.97 -6.56
C ILE A 564 -18.83 9.92 -5.67
N ASN A 565 -18.90 8.95 -4.78
CA ASN A 565 -20.00 8.76 -3.82
C ASN A 565 -19.98 9.77 -2.64
N ALA A 566 -21.11 9.92 -1.95
CA ALA A 566 -21.35 10.89 -0.88
C ALA A 566 -20.46 10.65 0.36
N GLU A 567 -20.22 9.39 0.70
CA GLU A 567 -19.49 8.91 1.89
C GLU A 567 -17.97 9.11 1.80
N ARG A 568 -17.51 9.75 0.74
CA ARG A 568 -16.09 9.98 0.50
C ARG A 568 -15.66 11.37 0.94
N PHE A 569 -14.65 11.41 1.80
CA PHE A 569 -13.97 12.63 2.25
C PHE A 569 -12.53 12.69 1.71
N SER A 570 -11.95 13.90 1.66
CA SER A 570 -10.50 14.05 1.39
C SER A 570 -9.68 13.70 2.64
N THR A 571 -8.59 12.96 2.49
CA THR A 571 -7.66 12.61 3.59
C THR A 571 -6.50 13.60 3.74
N ASN A 572 -6.32 14.51 2.79
CA ASN A 572 -5.20 15.44 2.75
C ASN A 572 -5.61 16.79 2.11
N GLY A 573 -4.80 17.82 2.30
CA GLY A 573 -4.98 19.15 1.73
C GLY A 573 -6.09 20.00 2.36
N PRO A 574 -6.46 21.14 1.72
CA PRO A 574 -7.40 22.14 2.29
C PRO A 574 -8.82 21.64 2.56
N ASN A 575 -9.19 20.49 1.97
CA ASN A 575 -10.50 19.85 2.14
C ASN A 575 -10.46 18.60 2.98
N GLN A 576 -9.36 18.33 3.71
CA GLN A 576 -9.26 17.18 4.60
C GLN A 576 -10.49 17.09 5.54
N GLY A 577 -11.08 15.90 5.64
CA GLY A 577 -12.30 15.61 6.40
C GLY A 577 -13.62 16.10 5.75
N LYS A 578 -13.59 16.65 4.52
CA LYS A 578 -14.79 17.18 3.83
C LYS A 578 -15.14 16.35 2.60
N SER A 579 -16.43 16.34 2.23
CA SER A 579 -16.96 15.57 1.09
C SER A 579 -16.26 15.89 -0.24
N VAL A 580 -15.81 14.84 -0.92
CA VAL A 580 -15.19 14.91 -2.25
C VAL A 580 -16.22 15.27 -3.30
N TRP A 581 -17.47 14.78 -3.20
CA TRP A 581 -18.51 15.13 -4.18
C TRP A 581 -18.86 16.62 -4.10
N VAL A 582 -19.04 17.17 -2.89
CA VAL A 582 -19.33 18.60 -2.70
C VAL A 582 -18.19 19.45 -3.28
N ARG A 583 -16.93 19.05 -3.09
CA ARG A 583 -15.79 19.76 -3.72
C ARG A 583 -15.77 19.58 -5.24
N ALA A 584 -16.04 18.39 -5.77
CA ALA A 584 -16.08 18.14 -7.21
C ALA A 584 -17.16 18.98 -7.90
N ARG A 585 -18.33 19.13 -7.27
CA ARG A 585 -19.41 19.98 -7.76
C ARG A 585 -19.01 21.46 -7.76
N GLN A 586 -18.35 21.96 -6.70
CA GLN A 586 -17.80 23.32 -6.67
C GLN A 586 -16.75 23.54 -7.77
N VAL A 587 -15.81 22.62 -7.94
CA VAL A 587 -14.76 22.71 -8.98
C VAL A 587 -15.37 22.74 -10.38
N PHE A 588 -16.43 21.96 -10.62
CA PHE A 588 -17.18 21.96 -11.87
C PHE A 588 -17.95 23.27 -12.09
N GLU A 589 -18.57 23.84 -11.06
CA GLU A 589 -19.25 25.15 -11.11
C GLU A 589 -18.25 26.31 -11.33
N GLU A 590 -17.11 26.29 -10.64
CA GLU A 590 -15.98 27.21 -10.84
C GLU A 590 -15.46 27.16 -12.29
N ALA A 591 -15.40 25.96 -12.88
CA ALA A 591 -14.94 25.72 -14.26
C ALA A 591 -16.02 25.90 -15.33
N TRP A 592 -17.30 26.07 -14.96
CA TRP A 592 -18.41 26.12 -15.92
C TRP A 592 -18.26 27.22 -16.98
N PRO A 593 -17.84 28.47 -16.66
CA PRO A 593 -17.71 29.56 -17.64
C PRO A 593 -16.79 29.27 -18.83
N GLU A 594 -15.76 28.45 -18.63
CA GLU A 594 -14.84 27.99 -19.69
C GLU A 594 -15.42 26.77 -20.43
N THR A 595 -16.13 25.91 -19.70
CA THR A 595 -16.68 24.65 -20.20
C THR A 595 -17.81 24.88 -21.20
N TRP A 596 -18.81 25.73 -20.88
CA TRP A 596 -19.96 25.93 -21.79
C TRP A 596 -19.58 26.61 -23.12
N GLN A 597 -18.49 27.39 -23.15
CA GLN A 597 -17.97 28.01 -24.38
C GLN A 597 -17.25 27.02 -25.29
N SER A 598 -16.78 25.89 -24.75
CA SER A 598 -16.01 24.87 -25.47
C SER A 598 -16.81 23.60 -25.80
N VAL A 599 -18.04 23.48 -25.30
CA VAL A 599 -18.97 22.36 -25.54
C VAL A 599 -20.15 22.84 -26.37
N GLU A 600 -20.27 22.34 -27.61
CA GLU A 600 -21.38 22.69 -28.50
C GLU A 600 -22.74 22.30 -27.88
N GLY A 601 -23.68 23.24 -27.81
CA GLY A 601 -25.01 23.01 -27.24
C GLY A 601 -25.11 23.07 -25.70
N ALA A 602 -24.02 23.36 -24.98
CA ALA A 602 -24.07 23.58 -23.53
C ALA A 602 -24.78 24.91 -23.15
N PRO A 603 -25.52 24.97 -22.03
CA PRO A 603 -26.19 26.18 -21.57
C PRO A 603 -25.23 27.17 -20.87
N GLU A 604 -25.49 28.47 -21.00
CA GLU A 604 -24.76 29.53 -20.27
C GLU A 604 -24.91 29.41 -18.74
N HIS A 605 -25.99 28.79 -18.27
CA HIS A 605 -26.27 28.57 -16.84
C HIS A 605 -26.41 27.08 -16.52
N LEU A 606 -25.73 26.64 -15.48
CA LEU A 606 -25.75 25.27 -15.01
C LEU A 606 -27.04 24.96 -14.23
N GLY A 607 -27.60 23.76 -14.42
CA GLY A 607 -28.73 23.28 -13.61
C GLY A 607 -28.29 22.78 -12.22
N PRO A 608 -29.21 22.71 -11.24
CA PRO A 608 -28.92 22.12 -9.94
C PRO A 608 -28.70 20.60 -10.06
N ALA A 609 -27.85 20.05 -9.19
CA ALA A 609 -27.68 18.60 -9.07
C ALA A 609 -29.02 17.94 -8.66
N PRO A 610 -29.37 16.76 -9.21
CA PRO A 610 -30.65 16.11 -8.95
C PRO A 610 -30.96 15.88 -7.47
N ALA A 611 -32.19 16.17 -7.06
CA ALA A 611 -32.69 15.84 -5.72
C ALA A 611 -32.92 14.32 -5.60
N PRO A 612 -32.72 13.70 -4.41
CA PRO A 612 -32.37 14.33 -3.13
C PRO A 612 -30.87 14.62 -2.94
N PHE A 613 -30.03 14.33 -3.92
CA PHE A 613 -28.56 14.30 -3.81
C PHE A 613 -27.87 15.67 -3.86
N THR A 614 -28.62 16.76 -3.89
CA THR A 614 -28.12 18.11 -4.18
C THR A 614 -27.06 18.62 -3.19
N ASP A 615 -27.18 18.25 -1.91
CA ASP A 615 -26.29 18.74 -0.84
C ASP A 615 -25.19 17.74 -0.44
N THR A 616 -25.40 16.45 -0.69
CA THR A 616 -24.53 15.34 -0.22
C THR A 616 -23.79 14.61 -1.33
N GLY A 617 -24.33 14.63 -2.55
CA GLY A 617 -23.94 13.72 -3.61
C GLY A 617 -24.68 12.37 -3.57
N PRO A 618 -24.40 11.48 -4.55
CA PRO A 618 -25.02 10.17 -4.64
C PRO A 618 -24.45 9.21 -3.58
N PRO A 619 -25.27 8.66 -2.69
CA PRO A 619 -24.82 7.70 -1.69
C PRO A 619 -24.61 6.31 -2.31
N TYR A 620 -23.79 5.50 -1.65
CA TYR A 620 -23.45 4.14 -2.07
C TYR A 620 -24.71 3.27 -2.30
N LEU A 621 -25.74 3.45 -1.45
CA LEU A 621 -27.06 2.79 -1.53
C LEU A 621 -27.88 3.10 -2.77
N TRP A 622 -27.54 4.16 -3.49
CA TRP A 622 -28.20 4.55 -4.73
C TRP A 622 -27.40 4.14 -5.98
N ILE A 623 -26.07 4.15 -5.88
CA ILE A 623 -25.17 3.71 -6.95
C ILE A 623 -25.19 2.18 -7.09
N SER A 624 -25.25 1.47 -5.96
CA SER A 624 -25.25 0.00 -5.90
C SER A 624 -26.66 -0.60 -5.80
N ASP A 625 -26.87 -1.76 -6.42
CA ASP A 625 -28.12 -2.53 -6.31
C ASP A 625 -28.31 -3.19 -4.92
N GLY A 626 -27.30 -3.14 -4.04
CA GLY A 626 -27.39 -3.66 -2.67
C GLY A 626 -26.21 -3.31 -1.77
N ASN A 627 -26.51 -3.12 -0.47
CA ASN A 627 -25.54 -2.81 0.60
C ASN A 627 -24.56 -3.97 0.94
N GLN A 628 -24.71 -5.13 0.32
CA GLN A 628 -23.84 -6.29 0.60
C GLN A 628 -22.55 -6.26 -0.22
N ALA A 629 -22.64 -5.99 -1.52
CA ALA A 629 -21.50 -6.01 -2.43
C ALA A 629 -20.98 -4.61 -2.81
N ARG A 630 -21.80 -3.55 -2.65
CA ARG A 630 -21.49 -2.18 -3.13
C ARG A 630 -21.06 -2.19 -4.61
N ASP A 631 -21.82 -2.88 -5.45
CA ASP A 631 -21.61 -2.97 -6.90
C ASP A 631 -21.73 -1.61 -7.60
N ASN A 632 -21.19 -1.49 -8.82
CA ASN A 632 -21.20 -0.26 -9.65
C ASN A 632 -20.48 0.95 -9.04
N MET A 633 -19.74 0.75 -7.95
CA MET A 633 -18.82 1.72 -7.38
C MET A 633 -17.50 1.05 -7.06
N VAL A 634 -16.46 1.87 -7.02
CA VAL A 634 -15.06 1.45 -6.97
C VAL A 634 -14.41 2.10 -5.76
N ALA A 635 -13.63 1.31 -5.04
CA ALA A 635 -12.89 1.78 -3.87
C ALA A 635 -11.43 2.02 -4.24
N CYS A 636 -10.78 2.93 -3.54
CA CYS A 636 -9.37 3.18 -3.71
C CYS A 636 -8.57 2.00 -3.10
N GLY A 637 -7.99 1.14 -3.92
CA GLY A 637 -7.29 -0.08 -3.48
C GLY A 637 -8.21 -1.28 -3.24
N SER A 638 -7.64 -2.50 -3.15
CA SER A 638 -8.38 -3.78 -3.14
C SER A 638 -9.37 -3.95 -1.96
N SER A 639 -9.31 -3.07 -0.95
CA SER A 639 -10.04 -3.21 0.32
C SER A 639 -11.57 -3.17 0.16
N GLY A 640 -12.12 -2.35 -0.75
CA GLY A 640 -13.56 -2.04 -0.80
C GLY A 640 -14.05 -1.06 0.28
N LEU A 641 -13.18 -0.67 1.22
CA LEU A 641 -13.48 0.15 2.40
C LEU A 641 -13.07 1.61 2.20
N SER A 642 -11.95 1.81 1.51
CA SER A 642 -11.32 3.10 1.25
C SER A 642 -12.13 3.93 0.24
N GLY A 643 -13.03 4.77 0.77
CA GLY A 643 -13.82 5.73 0.01
C GLY A 643 -15.26 5.30 -0.32
N ALA A 644 -15.67 4.10 0.07
CA ALA A 644 -17.04 3.60 -0.11
C ALA A 644 -17.95 3.75 1.14
N GLY A 645 -17.46 4.43 2.18
CA GLY A 645 -18.11 4.47 3.51
C GLY A 645 -17.64 3.33 4.43
N GLY A 646 -16.32 3.18 4.58
CA GLY A 646 -15.67 2.27 5.54
C GLY A 646 -14.62 2.92 6.44
N CYS A 647 -14.51 4.26 6.40
CA CYS A 647 -13.53 5.06 7.14
C CYS A 647 -14.11 6.37 7.71
N SER A 648 -15.44 6.50 7.77
CA SER A 648 -16.14 7.54 8.54
C SER A 648 -16.03 7.24 10.02
#